data_AF-A0A6L3F8W9-F1
#
_entry.id   AF-A0A6L3F8W9-F1
#
_cell.length_a   1.000
_cell.length_b   1.000
_cell.length_c   1.000
_cell.angle_alpha   90.00
_cell.angle_beta   90.00
_cell.angle_gamma   90.00
#
_symmetry.space_group_name_H-M   'P 1'
#
loop_
_entity.id
_entity.type
_entity.pdbx_description
1 polymer ?
#
loop_
_entity_poly.entity_id
_entity_poly.type
_entity_poly.pdbx_seq_one_letter_code
_entity_poly.pdbx_strand_id
1 'polypeptide(L)'
;MLDSLEIFLLDTRFRLLALDGLGWLDLALVTAVFLALILFIRRSRAGFLLRGGLLMGILSLIITIFLPLPTFDWLVRGVFLLLLVAMPVVLQPELRRWLERVGRTTGLTRTIRQTAAESILPRLLRTVENLSASHTGAIIVLEGDVSLQKMVDTGIPINGRISAELLQTIFFNKTPLHDGAVIMQGEHLAAAGCVLPLTEQKLTSYRRLGTRHRAAVGVSEVSDALVIVVSEETGNISISFRGQLTQKLESAVLRQRILDFYEEKQNGTTSHTFWDTFKQSIASWRQNVTNIGWQSGLQSVAWLLVAAFVSLAVWTFVIEQTNPTERPQIDRIALRVENMPAGLTLMTKPPETVSVVVQTTSDVLPTLNNGSFQAVLSLQDLGAGLHQPQVQIKTGITPLRIISVNPPNLDLELAATTQVTMPVTVDITDPTNLSAAYQVVGVPTAIPNQVKISGPEPLVARVSKIHTSLALGNASATIREIRPLRALDENGQEVTGVTLEPAQTQITLIITRRQNAREVGIQPMTTGTLPDGYWLSSLRVTPTTVTLRGNAEELAQLGGFVDTLPVDISQTIGLQTIQVPLDLPPGVEAVDQAGTVMPVATVEVQAMPRSGDLVQTRTVTLFGQQVGVSYLANPAEIDLLLSGPLPVLWEIENNPDLVQVMIDVSKIRPGAAQELEVQIVLPNNVQAQLIPATIRVTLVEE
;
A
#
# COMPACT_ATOMS: atom_id res chain seq x y z
N MET A 1 -9.86 -61.65 -11.95
CA MET A 1 -8.59 -60.96 -11.65
C MET A 1 -7.78 -61.72 -10.60
N LEU A 2 -8.41 -62.29 -9.57
CA LEU A 2 -7.75 -63.16 -8.58
C LEU A 2 -7.35 -64.54 -9.16
N ASP A 3 -8.22 -65.20 -9.95
CA ASP A 3 -7.89 -66.50 -10.57
C ASP A 3 -6.76 -66.41 -11.61
N SER A 4 -6.68 -65.30 -12.33
CA SER A 4 -5.58 -65.02 -13.27
C SER A 4 -4.24 -64.75 -12.56
N LEU A 5 -4.27 -64.29 -11.31
CA LEU A 5 -3.08 -64.09 -10.47
C LEU A 5 -2.60 -65.41 -9.86
N GLU A 6 -3.51 -66.31 -9.48
CA GLU A 6 -3.13 -67.65 -9.00
C GLU A 6 -2.49 -68.50 -10.10
N ILE A 7 -3.04 -68.48 -11.32
CA ILE A 7 -2.47 -69.20 -12.47
C ILE A 7 -1.08 -68.63 -12.83
N PHE A 8 -0.90 -67.32 -12.70
CA PHE A 8 0.39 -66.64 -12.93
C PHE A 8 1.44 -66.95 -11.84
N LEU A 9 1.01 -67.06 -10.58
CA LEU A 9 1.88 -67.42 -9.45
C LEU A 9 2.24 -68.92 -9.43
N LEU A 10 1.40 -69.78 -10.00
CA LEU A 10 1.66 -71.21 -10.17
C LEU A 10 2.63 -71.50 -11.34
N ASP A 11 2.52 -70.79 -12.47
CA ASP A 11 3.46 -70.92 -13.61
C ASP A 11 4.87 -70.40 -13.26
N THR A 12 4.96 -69.32 -12.48
CA THR A 12 6.24 -68.78 -11.99
C THR A 12 6.92 -69.68 -10.97
N ARG A 13 6.15 -70.35 -10.08
CA ARG A 13 6.68 -71.34 -9.14
C ARG A 13 7.27 -72.57 -9.82
N PHE A 14 6.73 -73.01 -10.95
CA PHE A 14 7.24 -74.19 -11.67
C PHE A 14 8.54 -73.92 -12.44
N ARG A 15 8.77 -72.68 -12.90
CA ARG A 15 9.96 -72.31 -13.67
C ARG A 15 11.20 -71.97 -12.82
N LEU A 16 11.01 -71.60 -11.56
CA LEU A 16 12.12 -71.31 -10.63
C LEU A 16 12.85 -72.57 -10.12
N LEU A 17 12.28 -73.77 -10.29
CA LEU A 17 12.81 -75.03 -9.75
C LEU A 17 13.73 -75.80 -10.71
N ALA A 18 14.01 -75.28 -11.91
CA ALA A 18 14.95 -75.87 -12.87
C ALA A 18 15.92 -74.80 -13.42
N LEU A 19 16.69 -74.18 -12.52
CA LEU A 19 17.70 -73.18 -12.91
C LEU A 19 19.03 -73.88 -13.22
N ASP A 20 19.25 -74.19 -14.49
CA ASP A 20 20.58 -74.44 -15.03
C ASP A 20 21.46 -73.19 -14.90
N GLY A 21 22.78 -73.29 -15.14
CA GLY A 21 23.70 -72.14 -15.08
C GLY A 21 23.29 -70.93 -15.94
N LEU A 22 22.53 -71.16 -17.02
CA LEU A 22 21.92 -70.10 -17.84
C LEU A 22 20.77 -69.37 -17.14
N GLY A 23 20.02 -70.05 -16.27
CA GLY A 23 18.89 -69.46 -15.54
C GLY A 23 19.34 -68.44 -14.48
N TRP A 24 20.47 -68.69 -13.83
CA TRP A 24 21.07 -67.70 -12.90
C TRP A 24 21.56 -66.46 -13.64
N LEU A 25 22.09 -66.62 -14.86
CA LEU A 25 22.45 -65.51 -15.73
C LEU A 25 21.22 -64.70 -16.17
N ASP A 26 20.13 -65.39 -16.55
CA ASP A 26 18.84 -64.80 -16.93
C ASP A 26 18.30 -63.89 -15.80
N LEU A 27 18.28 -64.42 -14.56
CA LEU A 27 17.81 -63.69 -13.38
C LEU A 27 18.70 -62.49 -13.02
N ALA A 28 20.02 -62.65 -13.11
CA ALA A 28 20.97 -61.56 -12.84
C ALA A 28 20.83 -60.42 -13.86
N LEU A 29 20.65 -60.76 -15.14
CA LEU A 29 20.50 -59.79 -16.21
C LEU A 29 19.18 -59.02 -16.11
N VAL A 30 18.07 -59.73 -15.82
CA VAL A 30 16.77 -59.11 -15.50
C VAL A 30 16.89 -58.11 -14.35
N THR A 31 17.57 -58.50 -13.27
CA THR A 31 17.73 -57.66 -12.08
C THR A 31 18.57 -56.41 -12.37
N ALA A 32 19.67 -56.56 -13.12
CA ALA A 32 20.52 -55.44 -13.52
C ALA A 32 19.77 -54.41 -14.39
N VAL A 33 18.96 -54.90 -15.34
CA VAL A 33 18.11 -54.07 -16.20
C VAL A 33 17.07 -53.30 -15.37
N PHE A 34 16.42 -53.96 -14.42
CA PHE A 34 15.41 -53.33 -13.58
C PHE A 34 16.01 -52.24 -12.67
N LEU A 35 17.20 -52.50 -12.12
CA LEU A 35 17.91 -51.55 -11.27
C LEU A 35 18.44 -50.34 -12.07
N ALA A 36 18.93 -50.57 -13.29
CA ALA A 36 19.29 -49.50 -14.22
C ALA A 36 18.07 -48.64 -14.59
N LEU A 37 16.91 -49.26 -14.84
CA LEU A 37 15.66 -48.56 -15.12
C LEU A 37 15.25 -47.65 -13.96
N ILE A 38 15.29 -48.15 -12.72
CA ILE A 38 14.96 -47.37 -11.51
C ILE A 38 15.89 -46.17 -11.32
N LEU A 39 17.20 -46.35 -11.52
CA LEU A 39 18.17 -45.25 -11.41
C LEU A 39 18.00 -44.20 -12.52
N PHE A 40 17.57 -44.62 -13.72
CA PHE A 40 17.38 -43.73 -14.87
C PHE A 40 16.07 -42.90 -14.80
N ILE A 41 15.03 -43.40 -14.11
CA ILE A 41 13.76 -42.68 -13.86
C ILE A 41 13.98 -41.34 -13.14
N ARG A 42 15.10 -41.15 -12.43
CA ARG A 42 15.41 -39.91 -11.71
C ARG A 42 15.75 -38.70 -12.62
N ARG A 43 15.90 -38.84 -13.94
CA ARG A 43 16.25 -37.73 -14.85
C ARG A 43 15.32 -37.58 -16.08
N SER A 44 14.50 -36.52 -16.07
CA SER A 44 13.65 -35.94 -17.15
C SER A 44 12.45 -36.77 -17.64
N ARG A 45 11.29 -36.11 -17.88
CA ARG A 45 9.98 -36.76 -18.12
C ARG A 45 9.76 -37.33 -19.52
N ALA A 46 10.19 -36.65 -20.59
CA ALA A 46 9.86 -37.06 -21.97
C ALA A 46 10.98 -37.86 -22.68
N GLY A 47 12.25 -37.52 -22.43
CA GLY A 47 13.39 -38.24 -23.02
C GLY A 47 13.58 -39.66 -22.49
N PHE A 48 12.98 -39.96 -21.34
CA PHE A 48 13.09 -41.22 -20.59
C PHE A 48 12.46 -42.40 -21.35
N LEU A 49 11.20 -42.27 -21.80
CA LEU A 49 10.48 -43.39 -22.43
C LEU A 49 11.02 -43.72 -23.82
N LEU A 50 11.37 -42.71 -24.62
CA LEU A 50 11.87 -42.92 -25.98
C LEU A 50 13.28 -43.53 -25.97
N ARG A 51 14.23 -42.97 -25.21
CA ARG A 51 15.59 -43.51 -25.15
C ARG A 51 15.65 -44.84 -24.40
N GLY A 52 14.90 -44.96 -23.30
CA GLY A 52 14.83 -46.20 -22.51
C GLY A 52 14.21 -47.35 -23.29
N GLY A 53 13.10 -47.11 -23.99
CA GLY A 53 12.44 -48.11 -24.84
C GLY A 53 13.28 -48.54 -26.03
N LEU A 54 13.94 -47.59 -26.72
CA LEU A 54 14.85 -47.89 -27.82
C LEU A 54 16.06 -48.72 -27.35
N LEU A 55 16.67 -48.33 -26.25
CA LEU A 55 17.86 -49.00 -25.70
C LEU A 55 17.50 -50.41 -25.17
N MET A 56 16.34 -50.56 -24.51
CA MET A 56 15.77 -51.87 -24.14
C MET A 56 15.52 -52.76 -25.35
N GLY A 57 14.89 -52.23 -26.41
CA GLY A 57 14.60 -52.99 -27.63
C GLY A 57 15.85 -53.46 -28.35
N ILE A 58 16.87 -52.60 -28.46
CA ILE A 58 18.17 -52.94 -29.07
C ILE A 58 18.91 -53.98 -28.21
N LEU A 59 18.95 -53.79 -26.89
CA LEU A 59 19.61 -54.71 -25.97
C LEU A 59 18.94 -56.09 -25.99
N SER A 60 17.61 -56.12 -26.06
CA SER A 60 16.85 -57.35 -26.24
C SER A 60 17.18 -58.03 -27.57
N LEU A 61 17.17 -57.29 -28.69
CA LEU A 61 17.48 -57.87 -30.00
C LEU A 61 18.88 -58.50 -30.02
N ILE A 62 19.86 -57.85 -29.39
CA ILE A 62 21.23 -58.37 -29.31
C ILE A 62 21.28 -59.64 -28.43
N ILE A 63 20.71 -59.60 -27.22
CA ILE A 63 20.82 -60.72 -26.26
C ILE A 63 20.09 -61.97 -26.77
N THR A 64 18.92 -61.82 -27.37
CA THR A 64 18.09 -62.95 -27.84
C THR A 64 18.71 -63.67 -29.05
N ILE A 65 19.59 -63.01 -29.80
CA ILE A 65 20.36 -63.64 -30.89
C ILE A 65 21.43 -64.60 -30.33
N PHE A 66 22.02 -64.28 -29.17
CA PHE A 66 23.16 -65.04 -28.62
C PHE A 66 22.78 -66.04 -27.52
N LEU A 67 21.71 -65.82 -26.77
CA LEU A 67 21.27 -66.71 -25.68
C LEU A 67 19.74 -66.90 -25.65
N PRO A 68 19.24 -68.14 -25.50
CA PRO A 68 17.82 -68.40 -25.26
C PRO A 68 17.48 -68.11 -23.78
N LEU A 69 17.14 -66.85 -23.47
CA LEU A 69 16.76 -66.39 -22.14
C LEU A 69 15.24 -66.14 -22.04
N PRO A 70 14.45 -67.16 -21.67
CA PRO A 70 12.99 -67.08 -21.72
C PRO A 70 12.39 -66.11 -20.70
N THR A 71 13.04 -65.89 -19.55
CA THR A 71 12.52 -64.97 -18.51
C THR A 71 12.74 -63.52 -18.92
N PHE A 72 13.93 -63.22 -19.46
CA PHE A 72 14.24 -61.91 -20.01
C PHE A 72 13.37 -61.56 -21.24
N ASP A 73 13.16 -62.50 -22.17
CA ASP A 73 12.26 -62.29 -23.33
C ASP A 73 10.83 -62.00 -22.88
N TRP A 74 10.31 -62.74 -21.89
CA TRP A 74 8.98 -62.47 -21.31
C TRP A 74 8.89 -61.06 -20.71
N LEU A 75 9.90 -60.65 -19.93
CA LEU A 75 9.94 -59.33 -19.30
C LEU A 75 10.00 -58.21 -20.35
N VAL A 76 10.86 -58.35 -21.36
CA VAL A 76 10.99 -57.34 -22.41
C VAL A 76 9.68 -57.21 -23.20
N ARG A 77 9.02 -58.31 -23.55
CA ARG A 77 7.73 -58.26 -24.24
C ARG A 77 6.67 -57.53 -23.41
N GLY A 78 6.60 -57.81 -22.11
CA GLY A 78 5.69 -57.12 -21.19
C GLY A 78 5.97 -55.62 -21.08
N VAL A 79 7.24 -55.25 -20.88
CA VAL A 79 7.67 -53.84 -20.79
C VAL A 79 7.47 -53.11 -22.11
N PHE A 80 7.74 -53.75 -23.25
CA PHE A 80 7.52 -53.16 -24.56
C PHE A 80 6.04 -52.91 -24.83
N LEU A 81 5.16 -53.84 -24.45
CA LEU A 81 3.71 -53.66 -24.56
C LEU A 81 3.22 -52.50 -23.68
N LEU A 82 3.72 -52.41 -22.44
CA LEU A 82 3.44 -51.30 -21.53
C LEU A 82 3.92 -49.96 -22.10
N LEU A 83 5.14 -49.93 -22.66
CA LEU A 83 5.75 -48.72 -23.22
C LEU A 83 5.04 -48.27 -24.49
N LEU A 84 4.58 -49.19 -25.34
CA LEU A 84 3.77 -48.88 -26.52
C LEU A 84 2.46 -48.16 -26.15
N VAL A 85 1.82 -48.59 -25.06
CA VAL A 85 0.57 -47.97 -24.55
C VAL A 85 0.85 -46.66 -23.80
N ALA A 86 1.91 -46.62 -22.99
CA ALA A 86 2.27 -45.44 -22.21
C ALA A 86 2.84 -44.29 -23.07
N MET A 87 3.47 -44.60 -24.20
CA MET A 87 4.15 -43.61 -25.03
C MET A 87 3.21 -42.52 -25.58
N PRO A 88 2.04 -42.82 -26.18
CA PRO A 88 1.08 -41.79 -26.58
C PRO A 88 0.53 -40.96 -25.41
N VAL A 89 0.33 -41.58 -24.24
CA VAL A 89 -0.22 -40.90 -23.05
C VAL A 89 0.80 -39.90 -22.49
N VAL A 90 2.07 -40.29 -22.39
CA VAL A 90 3.12 -39.42 -21.84
C VAL A 90 3.63 -38.39 -22.85
N LEU A 91 3.69 -38.74 -24.15
CA LEU A 91 4.03 -37.80 -25.22
C LEU A 91 2.84 -36.96 -25.70
N GLN A 92 1.67 -37.06 -25.06
CA GLN A 92 0.48 -36.27 -25.41
C GLN A 92 0.80 -34.76 -25.53
N PRO A 93 1.57 -34.14 -24.61
CA PRO A 93 1.90 -32.71 -24.70
C PRO A 93 2.77 -32.38 -25.93
N GLU A 94 3.69 -33.25 -26.32
CA GLU A 94 4.58 -33.10 -27.46
C GLU A 94 3.85 -33.36 -28.78
N LEU A 95 3.03 -34.41 -28.85
CA LEU A 95 2.23 -34.75 -30.02
C LEU A 95 1.24 -33.62 -30.33
N ARG A 96 0.60 -33.07 -29.29
CA ARG A 96 -0.27 -31.90 -29.40
C ARG A 96 0.49 -30.70 -29.97
N ARG A 97 1.64 -30.36 -29.41
CA ARG A 97 2.48 -29.23 -29.88
C ARG A 97 3.00 -29.42 -31.31
N TRP A 98 3.24 -30.66 -31.74
CA TRP A 98 3.64 -30.99 -33.11
C TRP A 98 2.45 -30.91 -34.06
N LEU A 99 1.30 -31.48 -33.69
CA LEU A 99 0.04 -31.42 -34.45
C LEU A 99 -0.48 -29.99 -34.58
N GLU A 100 -0.33 -29.16 -33.55
CA GLU A 100 -0.64 -27.72 -33.61
C GLU A 100 0.25 -27.00 -34.64
N ARG A 101 1.52 -27.41 -34.76
CA ARG A 101 2.46 -26.90 -35.78
C ARG A 101 2.09 -27.37 -37.19
N VAL A 102 1.66 -28.63 -37.34
CA VAL A 102 1.30 -29.24 -38.63
C VAL A 102 -0.12 -28.86 -39.08
N GLY A 103 -1.06 -28.62 -38.16
CA GLY A 103 -2.42 -28.20 -38.48
C GLY A 103 -2.50 -26.76 -38.99
N ARG A 104 -1.55 -25.92 -38.56
CA ARG A 104 -1.45 -24.50 -38.95
C ARG A 104 -0.73 -24.27 -40.29
N THR A 105 -0.26 -25.33 -40.95
CA THR A 105 0.33 -25.28 -42.31
C THR A 105 -0.66 -25.65 -43.43
N THR A 106 -1.95 -25.77 -43.13
CA THR A 106 -2.97 -25.89 -44.17
C THR A 106 -3.02 -24.60 -45.00
N GLY A 107 -2.66 -24.74 -46.29
CA GLY A 107 -2.27 -23.67 -47.21
C GLY A 107 -3.34 -22.64 -47.63
N LEU A 108 -4.28 -22.28 -46.76
CA LEU A 108 -5.24 -21.18 -46.99
C LEU A 108 -4.69 -19.79 -46.62
N THR A 109 -3.61 -19.70 -45.85
CA THR A 109 -2.98 -18.42 -45.43
C THR A 109 -1.85 -17.95 -46.34
N ARG A 110 -1.54 -18.70 -47.42
CA ARG A 110 -0.39 -18.46 -48.30
C ARG A 110 -0.56 -17.25 -49.24
N THR A 111 -1.80 -16.92 -49.64
CA THR A 111 -2.05 -15.85 -50.63
C THR A 111 -2.34 -14.50 -49.99
N ILE A 112 -2.95 -14.45 -48.81
CA ILE A 112 -3.29 -13.19 -48.11
C ILE A 112 -2.04 -12.53 -47.49
N ARG A 113 -1.00 -13.32 -47.18
CA ARG A 113 0.21 -12.85 -46.49
C ARG A 113 1.25 -12.22 -47.42
N GLN A 114 1.14 -12.47 -48.73
CA GLN A 114 2.06 -11.95 -49.75
C GLN A 114 1.76 -10.48 -50.10
N THR A 115 0.46 -10.11 -50.16
CA THR A 115 0.02 -8.73 -50.38
C THR A 115 0.29 -7.83 -49.18
N ALA A 116 0.31 -8.42 -47.98
CA ALA A 116 0.59 -7.74 -46.72
C ALA A 116 2.05 -7.30 -46.55
N ALA A 117 3.01 -8.11 -46.97
CA ALA A 117 4.43 -7.78 -46.81
C ALA A 117 4.84 -6.55 -47.66
N GLU A 118 4.33 -6.45 -48.88
CA GLU A 118 4.61 -5.31 -49.77
C GLU A 118 3.96 -4.00 -49.29
N SER A 119 2.78 -4.07 -48.67
CA SER A 119 2.05 -2.88 -48.18
C SER A 119 2.65 -2.28 -46.90
N ILE A 120 3.24 -3.12 -46.04
CA ILE A 120 3.79 -2.74 -44.72
C ILE A 120 5.24 -2.26 -44.81
N LEU A 121 6.07 -2.89 -45.66
CA LEU A 121 7.52 -2.70 -45.67
C LEU A 121 7.95 -1.23 -45.80
N PRO A 122 7.40 -0.40 -46.70
CA PRO A 122 7.77 1.01 -46.80
C PRO A 122 7.45 1.80 -45.53
N ARG A 123 6.33 1.46 -44.86
CA ARG A 123 5.89 2.15 -43.64
C ARG A 123 6.79 1.79 -42.47
N LEU A 124 7.16 0.51 -42.34
CA LEU A 124 8.04 0.05 -41.27
C LEU A 124 9.45 0.62 -41.42
N LEU A 125 10.03 0.59 -42.63
CA LEU A 125 11.35 1.16 -42.89
C LEU A 125 11.39 2.65 -42.57
N ARG A 126 10.42 3.43 -43.07
CA ARG A 126 10.32 4.87 -42.77
C ARG A 126 10.18 5.14 -41.26
N THR A 127 9.44 4.29 -40.55
CA THR A 127 9.30 4.39 -39.09
C THR A 127 10.62 4.16 -38.38
N VAL A 128 11.32 3.07 -38.72
CA VAL A 128 12.58 2.70 -38.08
C VAL A 128 13.66 3.74 -38.37
N GLU A 129 13.69 4.30 -39.58
CA GLU A 129 14.59 5.42 -39.95
C GLU A 129 14.30 6.68 -39.14
N ASN A 130 13.03 7.06 -39.00
CA ASN A 130 12.65 8.23 -38.18
C ASN A 130 12.98 8.05 -36.70
N LEU A 131 12.74 6.85 -36.15
CA LEU A 131 13.06 6.51 -34.76
C LEU A 131 14.58 6.48 -34.54
N SER A 132 15.34 5.96 -35.50
CA SER A 132 16.81 5.96 -35.49
C SER A 132 17.37 7.38 -35.51
N ALA A 133 16.88 8.24 -36.44
CA ALA A 133 17.32 9.63 -36.55
C ALA A 133 17.02 10.45 -35.29
N SER A 134 15.86 10.21 -34.66
CA SER A 134 15.45 10.87 -33.42
C SER A 134 16.03 10.24 -32.14
N HIS A 135 16.85 9.18 -32.25
CA HIS A 135 17.37 8.42 -31.11
C HIS A 135 16.27 7.91 -30.16
N THR A 136 15.10 7.58 -30.72
CA THR A 136 13.97 7.06 -29.96
C THR A 136 14.06 5.54 -29.87
N GLY A 137 14.16 5.01 -28.64
CA GLY A 137 14.23 3.57 -28.39
C GLY A 137 12.95 2.84 -28.80
N ALA A 138 13.09 1.77 -29.58
CA ALA A 138 11.95 1.00 -30.06
C ALA A 138 12.25 -0.49 -30.13
N ILE A 139 11.20 -1.31 -29.94
CA ILE A 139 11.25 -2.76 -30.12
C ILE A 139 9.96 -3.25 -30.77
N ILE A 140 10.11 -3.72 -32.01
CA ILE A 140 9.02 -4.11 -32.89
C ILE A 140 9.18 -5.60 -33.21
N VAL A 141 8.16 -6.40 -32.91
CA VAL A 141 8.16 -7.85 -33.09
C VAL A 141 7.22 -8.23 -34.23
N LEU A 142 7.76 -8.86 -35.27
CA LEU A 142 7.01 -9.41 -36.39
C LEU A 142 6.71 -10.89 -36.11
N GLU A 143 5.43 -11.26 -35.97
CA GLU A 143 5.03 -12.64 -35.67
C GLU A 143 5.35 -13.60 -36.84
N GLY A 144 6.02 -14.71 -36.51
CA GLY A 144 6.37 -15.81 -37.41
C GLY A 144 5.22 -16.81 -37.61
N ASP A 145 5.51 -18.09 -37.45
CA ASP A 145 4.54 -19.20 -37.37
C ASP A 145 4.22 -19.61 -35.94
N VAL A 146 5.16 -19.41 -35.01
CA VAL A 146 4.94 -19.59 -33.58
C VAL A 146 4.10 -18.43 -33.08
N SER A 147 2.95 -18.75 -32.47
CA SER A 147 2.03 -17.72 -32.01
C SER A 147 2.57 -16.98 -30.79
N LEU A 148 2.52 -15.64 -30.84
CA LEU A 148 2.94 -14.75 -29.77
C LEU A 148 1.79 -14.32 -28.85
N GLN A 149 0.64 -14.99 -28.90
CA GLN A 149 -0.57 -14.59 -28.16
C GLN A 149 -0.29 -14.35 -26.67
N LYS A 150 0.51 -15.21 -26.05
CA LYS A 150 0.90 -15.07 -24.63
C LYS A 150 1.61 -13.76 -24.31
N MET A 151 2.36 -13.18 -25.25
CA MET A 151 2.98 -11.87 -25.09
C MET A 151 2.02 -10.75 -25.48
N VAL A 152 1.16 -10.95 -26.48
CA VAL A 152 0.10 -10.01 -26.87
C VAL A 152 -0.83 -9.74 -25.68
N ASP A 153 -1.22 -10.77 -24.94
CA ASP A 153 -2.13 -10.69 -23.79
C ASP A 153 -1.53 -9.89 -22.61
N THR A 154 -0.21 -9.64 -22.59
CA THR A 154 0.45 -8.79 -21.56
C THR A 154 0.41 -7.30 -21.90
N GLY A 155 0.17 -6.94 -23.16
CA GLY A 155 0.17 -5.56 -23.63
C GLY A 155 -1.24 -4.98 -23.73
N ILE A 156 -1.31 -3.71 -24.17
CA ILE A 156 -2.57 -3.04 -24.45
C ILE A 156 -2.99 -3.37 -25.89
N PRO A 157 -4.17 -3.99 -26.12
CA PRO A 157 -4.63 -4.33 -27.46
C PRO A 157 -4.93 -3.07 -28.27
N ILE A 158 -4.34 -2.95 -29.45
CA ILE A 158 -4.54 -1.80 -30.36
C ILE A 158 -5.41 -2.19 -31.55
N ASN A 159 -5.20 -3.40 -32.11
CA ASN A 159 -5.91 -3.91 -33.29
C ASN A 159 -6.00 -2.88 -34.45
N GLY A 160 -4.95 -2.09 -34.62
CA GLY A 160 -4.90 -0.97 -35.55
C GLY A 160 -4.16 -1.31 -36.84
N ARG A 161 -4.44 -0.58 -37.93
CA ARG A 161 -3.62 -0.66 -39.15
C ARG A 161 -2.26 -0.02 -38.91
N ILE A 162 -1.22 -0.61 -39.50
CA ILE A 162 0.14 -0.13 -39.35
C ILE A 162 0.33 1.18 -40.12
N SER A 163 0.72 2.24 -39.40
CA SER A 163 1.15 3.53 -39.97
C SER A 163 2.40 4.02 -39.24
N ALA A 164 3.17 4.88 -39.91
CA ALA A 164 4.41 5.40 -39.35
C ALA A 164 4.14 6.36 -38.18
N GLU A 165 3.04 7.10 -38.25
CA GLU A 165 2.57 8.04 -37.23
C GLU A 165 2.15 7.29 -35.96
N LEU A 166 1.43 6.17 -36.10
CA LEU A 166 1.01 5.34 -34.97
C LEU A 166 2.20 4.76 -34.22
N LEU A 167 3.16 4.16 -34.95
CA LEU A 167 4.35 3.58 -34.35
C LEU A 167 5.25 4.63 -33.69
N GLN A 168 5.44 5.80 -34.32
CA GLN A 168 6.19 6.91 -33.71
C GLN A 168 5.51 7.42 -32.43
N THR A 169 4.18 7.50 -32.42
CA THR A 169 3.42 7.91 -31.23
C THR A 169 3.57 6.90 -30.10
N ILE A 170 3.50 5.60 -30.41
CA ILE A 170 3.66 4.54 -29.42
C ILE A 170 5.04 4.60 -28.76
N PHE A 171 6.11 4.80 -29.54
CA PHE A 171 7.47 4.85 -29.00
C PHE A 171 7.88 6.23 -28.46
N PHE A 172 6.99 7.22 -28.46
CA PHE A 172 7.29 8.52 -27.87
C PHE A 172 7.42 8.40 -26.34
N ASN A 173 8.56 8.82 -25.80
CA ASN A 173 8.98 8.58 -24.41
C ASN A 173 8.07 9.17 -23.31
N LYS A 174 7.11 10.03 -23.65
CA LYS A 174 6.12 10.56 -22.71
C LYS A 174 4.76 9.84 -22.76
N THR A 175 4.62 8.80 -23.58
CA THR A 175 3.37 8.03 -23.68
C THR A 175 3.41 6.80 -22.78
N PRO A 176 2.30 6.31 -22.21
CA PRO A 176 2.31 5.06 -21.45
C PRO A 176 2.69 3.82 -22.27
N LEU A 177 2.60 3.87 -23.60
CA LEU A 177 2.79 2.72 -24.50
C LEU A 177 4.24 2.47 -24.92
N HIS A 178 5.15 3.40 -24.66
CA HIS A 178 6.56 3.31 -25.11
C HIS A 178 7.40 2.29 -24.33
N ASP A 179 6.93 1.88 -23.16
CA ASP A 179 7.61 0.94 -22.30
C ASP A 179 7.15 -0.49 -22.59
N GLY A 180 7.89 -1.16 -23.47
CA GLY A 180 7.60 -2.52 -23.91
C GLY A 180 7.64 -2.67 -25.43
N ALA A 181 7.22 -3.85 -25.90
CA ALA A 181 7.25 -4.19 -27.31
C ALA A 181 5.93 -3.94 -28.01
N VAL A 182 6.04 -3.61 -29.30
CA VAL A 182 4.92 -3.65 -30.22
C VAL A 182 4.94 -4.99 -30.93
N ILE A 183 3.81 -5.70 -30.92
CA ILE A 183 3.67 -6.98 -31.63
C ILE A 183 2.77 -6.79 -32.85
N MET A 184 3.30 -7.17 -34.01
CA MET A 184 2.64 -7.07 -35.30
C MET A 184 2.25 -8.46 -35.80
N GLN A 185 0.98 -8.60 -36.20
CA GLN A 185 0.40 -9.82 -36.74
C GLN A 185 -0.15 -9.54 -38.14
N GLY A 186 0.61 -9.90 -39.17
CA GLY A 186 0.27 -9.53 -40.56
C GLY A 186 0.23 -8.01 -40.74
N GLU A 187 -0.88 -7.48 -41.29
CA GLU A 187 -1.08 -6.03 -41.53
C GLU A 187 -1.55 -5.22 -40.32
N HIS A 188 -1.71 -5.86 -39.15
CA HIS A 188 -2.26 -5.22 -37.97
C HIS A 188 -1.25 -5.18 -36.84
N LEU A 189 -1.32 -4.08 -36.08
CA LEU A 189 -0.65 -3.93 -34.81
C LEU A 189 -1.56 -4.51 -33.73
N ALA A 190 -1.21 -5.68 -33.21
CA ALA A 190 -2.05 -6.43 -32.28
C ALA A 190 -2.09 -5.75 -30.91
N ALA A 191 -0.91 -5.48 -30.34
CA ALA A 191 -0.77 -4.82 -29.05
C ALA A 191 0.53 -3.99 -28.95
N ALA A 192 0.54 -3.05 -28.01
CA ALA A 192 1.68 -2.21 -27.65
C ALA A 192 1.96 -2.29 -26.14
N GLY A 193 3.19 -2.00 -25.72
CA GLY A 193 3.60 -2.14 -24.32
C GLY A 193 3.69 -3.61 -23.85
N CYS A 194 3.90 -4.56 -24.77
CA CYS A 194 3.97 -5.97 -24.44
C CYS A 194 5.25 -6.31 -23.69
N VAL A 195 5.13 -7.17 -22.67
CA VAL A 195 6.28 -7.64 -21.89
C VAL A 195 6.90 -8.85 -22.59
N LEU A 196 8.22 -8.79 -22.82
CA LEU A 196 8.97 -9.85 -23.48
C LEU A 196 9.93 -10.54 -22.50
N PRO A 197 10.19 -11.85 -22.67
CA PRO A 197 11.22 -12.55 -21.90
C PRO A 197 12.61 -12.01 -22.25
N LEU A 198 13.47 -11.89 -21.23
CA LEU A 198 14.86 -11.47 -21.41
C LEU A 198 15.76 -12.70 -21.55
N THR A 199 16.72 -12.67 -22.48
CA THR A 199 17.73 -13.74 -22.56
C THR A 199 18.60 -13.80 -21.29
N GLU A 200 18.88 -15.02 -20.86
CA GLU A 200 19.85 -15.36 -19.79
C GLU A 200 21.26 -15.63 -20.36
N GLN A 201 21.40 -15.72 -21.68
CA GLN A 201 22.70 -15.96 -22.30
C GLN A 201 23.64 -14.79 -22.03
N LYS A 202 24.87 -15.10 -21.60
CA LYS A 202 25.93 -14.11 -21.47
C LYS A 202 26.38 -13.70 -22.88
N LEU A 203 25.78 -12.63 -23.40
CA LEU A 203 26.11 -12.00 -24.69
C LEU A 203 27.47 -11.26 -24.61
N THR A 204 28.54 -11.99 -24.31
CA THR A 204 29.91 -11.47 -24.07
C THR A 204 30.53 -10.77 -25.28
N SER A 205 30.02 -11.02 -26.49
CA SER A 205 30.51 -10.42 -27.74
C SER A 205 30.03 -8.98 -27.99
N TYR A 206 29.11 -8.45 -27.18
CA TYR A 206 28.46 -7.16 -27.43
C TYR A 206 28.68 -6.19 -26.26
N ARG A 207 29.40 -5.09 -26.50
CA ARG A 207 29.66 -4.02 -25.51
C ARG A 207 28.36 -3.25 -25.23
N ARG A 208 27.89 -3.26 -23.97
CA ARG A 208 26.74 -2.48 -23.44
C ARG A 208 25.43 -2.69 -24.22
N LEU A 209 24.72 -3.78 -23.95
CA LEU A 209 23.36 -4.01 -24.45
C LEU A 209 22.31 -3.53 -23.45
N GLY A 210 21.36 -2.70 -23.90
CA GLY A 210 20.20 -2.30 -23.11
C GLY A 210 19.15 -3.42 -22.95
N THR A 211 18.15 -3.19 -22.10
CA THR A 211 17.07 -4.15 -21.80
C THR A 211 16.27 -4.55 -23.04
N ARG A 212 16.00 -3.61 -23.97
CA ARG A 212 15.32 -3.91 -25.25
C ARG A 212 16.08 -4.90 -26.13
N HIS A 213 17.41 -4.83 -26.16
CA HIS A 213 18.21 -5.80 -26.92
C HIS A 213 18.11 -7.20 -26.30
N ARG A 214 18.16 -7.30 -24.97
CA ARG A 214 17.99 -8.57 -24.26
C ARG A 214 16.60 -9.18 -24.44
N ALA A 215 15.58 -8.33 -24.46
CA ALA A 215 14.20 -8.71 -24.75
C ALA A 215 14.05 -9.24 -26.19
N ALA A 216 14.68 -8.58 -27.16
CA ALA A 216 14.67 -9.02 -28.55
C ALA A 216 15.33 -10.40 -28.74
N VAL A 217 16.46 -10.64 -28.09
CA VAL A 217 17.08 -11.96 -28.10
C VAL A 217 16.17 -12.98 -27.44
N GLY A 218 15.67 -12.70 -26.24
CA GLY A 218 14.84 -13.64 -25.47
C GLY A 218 13.57 -14.06 -26.19
N VAL A 219 12.83 -13.14 -26.83
CA VAL A 219 11.64 -13.52 -27.60
C VAL A 219 12.00 -14.32 -28.86
N SER A 220 13.13 -14.02 -29.51
CA SER A 220 13.59 -14.74 -30.71
C SER A 220 14.23 -16.12 -30.40
N GLU A 221 14.51 -16.43 -29.12
CA GLU A 221 14.95 -17.76 -28.69
C GLU A 221 13.77 -18.74 -28.56
N VAL A 222 12.62 -18.23 -28.12
CA VAL A 222 11.42 -19.04 -27.85
C VAL A 222 10.41 -19.03 -29.00
N SER A 223 10.63 -18.20 -30.02
CA SER A 223 9.77 -18.06 -31.20
C SER A 223 10.59 -17.85 -32.47
N ASP A 224 9.97 -18.05 -33.62
CA ASP A 224 10.51 -17.72 -34.94
C ASP A 224 10.17 -16.28 -35.36
N ALA A 225 9.93 -15.39 -34.41
CA ALA A 225 9.63 -13.98 -34.71
C ALA A 225 10.90 -13.20 -35.12
N LEU A 226 10.73 -12.28 -36.07
CA LEU A 226 11.77 -11.31 -36.42
C LEU A 226 11.57 -10.05 -35.56
N VAL A 227 12.57 -9.70 -34.76
CA VAL A 227 12.50 -8.54 -33.87
C VAL A 227 13.42 -7.45 -34.38
N ILE A 228 12.90 -6.22 -34.46
CA ILE A 228 13.65 -5.04 -34.86
C ILE A 228 13.79 -4.15 -33.62
N VAL A 229 15.02 -3.72 -33.34
CA VAL A 229 15.36 -2.88 -32.19
C VAL A 229 16.04 -1.61 -32.66
N VAL A 230 15.60 -0.47 -32.16
CA VAL A 230 16.28 0.83 -32.30
C VAL A 230 16.84 1.22 -30.94
N SER A 231 18.15 1.50 -30.89
CA SER A 231 18.84 1.90 -29.66
C SER A 231 18.52 3.35 -29.29
N GLU A 232 18.06 3.59 -28.07
CA GLU A 232 17.86 4.95 -27.54
C GLU A 232 19.19 5.69 -27.26
N GLU A 233 20.27 4.95 -26.99
CA GLU A 233 21.57 5.54 -26.69
C GLU A 233 22.36 5.93 -27.94
N THR A 234 22.18 5.17 -29.02
CA THR A 234 23.07 5.26 -30.20
C THR A 234 22.34 5.41 -31.52
N GLY A 235 21.00 5.35 -31.54
CA GLY A 235 20.20 5.35 -32.77
C GLY A 235 20.38 4.11 -33.65
N ASN A 236 21.31 3.21 -33.32
CA ASN A 236 21.64 2.04 -34.16
C ASN A 236 20.45 1.08 -34.26
N ILE A 237 20.19 0.61 -35.49
CA ILE A 237 19.19 -0.40 -35.78
C ILE A 237 19.82 -1.79 -35.67
N SER A 238 19.15 -2.69 -34.96
CA SER A 238 19.54 -4.09 -34.78
C SER A 238 18.34 -4.99 -35.06
N ILE A 239 18.60 -6.23 -35.49
CA ILE A 239 17.56 -7.26 -35.59
C ILE A 239 17.95 -8.48 -34.77
N SER A 240 16.95 -9.16 -34.22
CA SER A 240 17.11 -10.47 -33.60
C SER A 240 16.21 -11.48 -34.28
N PHE A 241 16.79 -12.62 -34.67
CA PHE A 241 16.06 -13.73 -35.28
C PHE A 241 16.69 -15.06 -34.84
N ARG A 242 15.87 -16.03 -34.41
CA ARG A 242 16.33 -17.34 -33.90
C ARG A 242 17.45 -17.25 -32.85
N GLY A 243 17.33 -16.29 -31.92
CA GLY A 243 18.29 -16.06 -30.85
C GLY A 243 19.59 -15.37 -31.28
N GLN A 244 19.75 -14.97 -32.54
CA GLN A 244 20.93 -14.28 -33.04
C GLN A 244 20.67 -12.78 -33.22
N LEU A 245 21.48 -11.95 -32.55
CA LEU A 245 21.42 -10.49 -32.64
C LEU A 245 22.41 -9.97 -33.69
N THR A 246 21.91 -9.32 -34.73
CA THR A 246 22.72 -8.58 -35.72
C THR A 246 22.57 -7.09 -35.48
N GLN A 247 23.67 -6.39 -35.21
CA GLN A 247 23.65 -4.96 -34.87
C GLN A 247 24.16 -4.08 -36.02
N LYS A 248 23.88 -2.77 -35.92
CA LYS A 248 24.37 -1.72 -36.84
C LYS A 248 24.00 -2.01 -38.29
N LEU A 249 22.71 -2.25 -38.52
CA LEU A 249 22.18 -2.52 -39.85
C LEU A 249 21.89 -1.21 -40.58
N GLU A 250 22.37 -1.12 -41.82
CA GLU A 250 21.93 -0.09 -42.76
C GLU A 250 20.51 -0.40 -43.27
N SER A 251 19.74 0.64 -43.62
CA SER A 251 18.35 0.52 -44.10
C SER A 251 18.21 -0.47 -45.26
N ALA A 252 19.18 -0.53 -46.17
CA ALA A 252 19.18 -1.45 -47.30
C ALA A 252 19.27 -2.93 -46.86
N VAL A 253 20.11 -3.21 -45.86
CA VAL A 253 20.27 -4.56 -45.30
C VAL A 253 19.06 -4.95 -44.46
N LEU A 254 18.51 -4.01 -43.68
CA LEU A 254 17.26 -4.22 -42.94
C LEU A 254 16.11 -4.60 -43.87
N ARG A 255 15.97 -3.88 -45.00
CA ARG A 255 14.96 -4.18 -46.02
C ARG A 255 15.09 -5.60 -46.54
N GLN A 256 16.29 -6.01 -46.93
CA GLN A 256 16.55 -7.38 -47.42
C GLN A 256 16.22 -8.43 -46.35
N ARG A 257 16.64 -8.22 -45.09
CA ARG A 257 16.35 -9.16 -43.99
C ARG A 257 14.85 -9.32 -43.70
N ILE A 258 14.07 -8.25 -43.82
CA ILE A 258 12.62 -8.33 -43.66
C ILE A 258 11.99 -9.08 -44.85
N LEU A 259 12.44 -8.83 -46.08
CA LEU A 259 12.00 -9.57 -47.25
C LEU A 259 12.34 -11.06 -47.13
N ASP A 260 13.58 -11.40 -46.76
CA ASP A 260 14.03 -12.77 -46.50
C ASP A 260 13.16 -13.46 -45.44
N PHE A 261 12.75 -12.76 -44.37
CA PHE A 261 11.86 -13.34 -43.36
C PHE A 261 10.48 -13.68 -43.91
N TYR A 262 9.92 -12.85 -44.80
CA TYR A 262 8.65 -13.14 -45.47
C TYR A 262 8.80 -14.16 -46.63
N GLU A 263 9.98 -14.27 -47.24
CA GLU A 263 10.30 -15.22 -48.32
C GLU A 263 10.77 -16.61 -47.84
N GLU A 264 11.57 -16.73 -46.77
CA GLU A 264 11.96 -18.01 -46.13
C GLU A 264 10.71 -18.80 -45.72
N LYS A 265 9.65 -18.06 -45.35
CA LYS A 265 8.31 -18.58 -45.10
C LYS A 265 7.63 -19.23 -46.33
N GLN A 266 8.01 -18.85 -47.55
CA GLN A 266 7.48 -19.43 -48.80
C GLN A 266 8.14 -20.78 -49.16
N ASN A 267 9.38 -21.00 -48.72
CA ASN A 267 10.20 -22.16 -49.10
C ASN A 267 10.29 -23.25 -48.03
N GLY A 268 9.67 -23.04 -46.86
CA GLY A 268 9.50 -24.03 -45.80
C GLY A 268 8.59 -25.20 -46.19
N THR A 269 9.20 -26.23 -46.76
CA THR A 269 8.74 -27.63 -46.84
C THR A 269 7.53 -27.92 -47.75
N THR A 270 7.86 -28.41 -48.94
CA THR A 270 6.98 -29.16 -49.85
C THR A 270 6.45 -30.44 -49.19
N SER A 271 5.33 -30.32 -48.48
CA SER A 271 4.50 -31.43 -48.00
C SER A 271 3.67 -32.06 -49.14
N HIS A 272 4.32 -32.53 -50.21
CA HIS A 272 3.65 -33.41 -51.19
C HIS A 272 3.99 -34.90 -50.96
N THR A 273 5.11 -35.22 -50.31
CA THR A 273 5.57 -36.62 -50.17
C THR A 273 4.83 -37.42 -49.09
N PHE A 274 4.39 -36.80 -47.99
CA PHE A 274 3.75 -37.50 -46.87
C PHE A 274 2.31 -37.93 -47.16
N TRP A 275 1.50 -37.05 -47.75
CA TRP A 275 0.10 -37.37 -48.05
C TRP A 275 -0.05 -38.38 -49.18
N ASP A 276 0.88 -38.40 -50.14
CA ASP A 276 0.86 -39.37 -51.24
C ASP A 276 1.35 -40.75 -50.79
N THR A 277 2.37 -40.83 -49.92
CA THR A 277 2.80 -42.09 -49.29
C THR A 277 1.79 -42.62 -48.26
N PHE A 278 1.10 -41.72 -47.53
CA PHE A 278 0.02 -42.09 -46.61
C PHE A 278 -1.21 -42.62 -47.37
N LYS A 279 -1.60 -41.96 -48.47
CA LYS A 279 -2.68 -42.45 -49.35
C LYS A 279 -2.34 -43.80 -49.98
N GLN A 280 -1.09 -44.01 -50.42
CA GLN A 280 -0.63 -45.32 -50.91
C GLN A 280 -0.62 -46.39 -49.80
N SER A 281 -0.27 -46.03 -48.56
CA SER A 281 -0.29 -46.96 -47.42
C SER A 281 -1.71 -47.33 -46.95
N ILE A 282 -2.67 -46.41 -47.07
CA ILE A 282 -4.10 -46.70 -46.82
C ILE A 282 -4.69 -47.55 -47.96
N ALA A 283 -4.29 -47.29 -49.20
CA ALA A 283 -4.74 -48.05 -50.36
C ALA A 283 -4.28 -49.51 -50.32
N SER A 284 -3.05 -49.78 -49.87
CA SER A 284 -2.54 -51.14 -49.65
C SER A 284 -3.19 -51.82 -48.44
N TRP A 285 -3.48 -51.08 -47.37
CA TRP A 285 -4.24 -51.59 -46.23
C TRP A 285 -5.66 -52.03 -46.63
N ARG A 286 -6.35 -51.26 -47.49
CA ARG A 286 -7.69 -51.61 -47.98
C ARG A 286 -7.72 -52.93 -48.76
N GLN A 287 -6.66 -53.27 -49.51
CA GLN A 287 -6.58 -54.54 -50.25
C GLN A 287 -6.22 -55.74 -49.36
N ASN A 288 -5.47 -55.53 -48.27
CA ASN A 288 -5.17 -56.60 -47.31
C ASN A 288 -6.37 -56.94 -46.40
N VAL A 289 -7.24 -55.98 -46.11
CA VAL A 289 -8.43 -56.20 -45.27
C VAL A 289 -9.52 -56.99 -46.00
N THR A 290 -9.56 -56.97 -47.34
CA THR A 290 -10.57 -57.73 -48.13
C THR A 290 -10.29 -59.24 -48.24
N ASN A 291 -9.11 -59.71 -47.82
CA ASN A 291 -8.73 -61.14 -47.85
C ASN A 291 -8.87 -61.86 -46.49
N ILE A 292 -9.39 -61.18 -45.48
CA ILE A 292 -9.54 -61.73 -44.13
C ILE A 292 -10.98 -62.26 -44.00
N GLY A 293 -11.13 -63.58 -43.88
CA GLY A 293 -12.41 -64.25 -43.75
C GLY A 293 -13.28 -63.66 -42.62
N TRP A 294 -14.58 -63.53 -42.88
CA TRP A 294 -15.56 -62.84 -42.05
C TRP A 294 -15.63 -63.26 -40.56
N GLN A 295 -15.03 -64.39 -40.18
CA GLN A 295 -14.95 -64.86 -38.78
C GLN A 295 -13.80 -64.23 -37.97
N SER A 296 -12.67 -63.87 -38.59
CA SER A 296 -11.55 -63.18 -37.90
C SER A 296 -11.66 -61.65 -37.93
N GLY A 297 -12.49 -61.11 -38.83
CA GLY A 297 -12.81 -59.69 -38.87
C GLY A 297 -13.59 -59.20 -37.64
N LEU A 298 -14.57 -59.98 -37.16
CA LEU A 298 -15.39 -59.61 -36.00
C LEU A 298 -14.59 -59.52 -34.69
N GLN A 299 -13.64 -60.42 -34.45
CA GLN A 299 -12.77 -60.35 -33.28
C GLN A 299 -11.82 -59.14 -33.33
N SER A 300 -11.34 -58.79 -34.53
CA SER A 300 -10.49 -57.60 -34.73
C SER A 300 -11.26 -56.30 -34.49
N VAL A 301 -12.54 -56.25 -34.88
CA VAL A 301 -13.43 -55.12 -34.60
C VAL A 301 -13.72 -54.99 -33.10
N ALA A 302 -13.91 -56.10 -32.39
CA ALA A 302 -14.12 -56.09 -30.94
C ALA A 302 -12.92 -55.51 -30.18
N TRP A 303 -11.69 -55.92 -30.52
CA TRP A 303 -10.47 -55.35 -29.92
C TRP A 303 -10.26 -53.87 -30.28
N LEU A 304 -10.66 -53.45 -31.48
CA LEU A 304 -10.67 -52.04 -31.89
C LEU A 304 -11.64 -51.20 -31.05
N LEU A 305 -12.85 -51.71 -30.78
CA LEU A 305 -13.83 -51.03 -29.93
C LEU A 305 -13.36 -50.95 -28.47
N VAL A 306 -12.75 -52.00 -27.94
CA VAL A 306 -12.16 -52.00 -26.59
C VAL A 306 -11.00 -51.00 -26.51
N ALA A 307 -10.09 -50.99 -27.49
CA ALA A 307 -9.00 -50.02 -27.55
C ALA A 307 -9.50 -48.57 -27.68
N ALA A 308 -10.54 -48.34 -28.48
CA ALA A 308 -11.18 -47.03 -28.61
C ALA A 308 -11.84 -46.59 -27.30
N PHE A 309 -12.52 -47.50 -26.59
CA PHE A 309 -13.12 -47.23 -25.28
C PHE A 309 -12.06 -46.92 -24.23
N VAL A 310 -10.99 -47.72 -24.14
CA VAL A 310 -9.88 -47.48 -23.21
C VAL A 310 -9.16 -46.17 -23.54
N SER A 311 -8.94 -45.88 -24.83
CA SER A 311 -8.36 -44.60 -25.26
C SER A 311 -9.27 -43.43 -24.91
N LEU A 312 -10.59 -43.55 -25.08
CA LEU A 312 -11.55 -42.51 -24.70
C LEU A 312 -11.58 -42.33 -23.17
N ALA A 313 -11.62 -43.41 -22.40
CA ALA A 313 -11.61 -43.37 -20.94
C ALA A 313 -10.33 -42.72 -20.40
N VAL A 314 -9.16 -43.09 -20.94
CA VAL A 314 -7.87 -42.47 -20.58
C VAL A 314 -7.84 -41.00 -21.01
N TRP A 315 -8.31 -40.67 -22.21
CA TRP A 315 -8.39 -39.28 -22.67
C TRP A 315 -9.30 -38.43 -21.77
N THR A 316 -10.45 -38.96 -21.36
CA THR A 316 -11.39 -38.27 -20.47
C THR A 316 -10.80 -38.09 -19.07
N PHE A 317 -10.17 -39.13 -18.50
CA PHE A 317 -9.51 -39.09 -17.19
C PHE A 317 -8.32 -38.11 -17.16
N VAL A 318 -7.54 -38.04 -18.23
CA VAL A 318 -6.40 -37.12 -18.33
C VAL A 318 -6.86 -35.67 -18.52
N ILE A 319 -7.96 -35.43 -19.25
CA ILE A 319 -8.55 -34.09 -19.36
C ILE A 319 -9.06 -33.60 -18.02
N GLU A 320 -9.72 -34.47 -17.24
CA GLU A 320 -10.22 -34.14 -15.91
C GLU A 320 -9.08 -33.74 -14.95
N GLN A 321 -7.92 -34.41 -15.04
CA GLN A 321 -6.75 -34.09 -14.20
C GLN A 321 -5.94 -32.89 -14.68
N THR A 322 -6.02 -32.52 -15.96
CA THR A 322 -5.21 -31.41 -16.48
C THR A 322 -5.87 -30.05 -16.28
N ASN A 323 -7.21 -29.95 -16.19
CA ASN A 323 -7.93 -28.70 -15.96
C ASN A 323 -9.16 -28.91 -15.03
N PRO A 324 -8.99 -28.98 -13.70
CA PRO A 324 -10.12 -29.05 -12.77
C PRO A 324 -10.94 -27.75 -12.78
N THR A 325 -12.26 -27.86 -12.53
CA THR A 325 -13.09 -26.66 -12.28
C THR A 325 -12.99 -26.26 -10.82
N GLU A 326 -12.64 -25.00 -10.58
CA GLU A 326 -12.53 -24.43 -9.24
C GLU A 326 -13.73 -23.51 -8.96
N ARG A 327 -14.04 -23.32 -7.68
CA ARG A 327 -15.15 -22.49 -7.21
C ARG A 327 -14.66 -21.36 -6.31
N PRO A 328 -13.87 -20.41 -6.85
CA PRO A 328 -13.42 -19.27 -6.07
C PRO A 328 -14.60 -18.41 -5.62
N GLN A 329 -14.51 -17.89 -4.40
CA GLN A 329 -15.35 -16.80 -3.92
C GLN A 329 -14.64 -15.48 -4.18
N ILE A 330 -15.35 -14.53 -4.79
CA ILE A 330 -14.85 -13.19 -5.08
C ILE A 330 -15.63 -12.22 -4.20
N ASP A 331 -14.89 -11.52 -3.35
CA ASP A 331 -15.43 -10.55 -2.40
C ASP A 331 -15.21 -9.12 -2.90
N ARG A 332 -16.01 -8.20 -2.36
CA ARG A 332 -15.89 -6.75 -2.58
C ARG A 332 -16.15 -6.30 -4.02
N ILE A 333 -17.24 -6.79 -4.62
CA ILE A 333 -17.73 -6.28 -5.91
C ILE A 333 -18.64 -5.09 -5.62
N ALA A 334 -18.33 -3.93 -6.22
CA ALA A 334 -19.12 -2.72 -6.02
C ALA A 334 -20.54 -2.88 -6.60
N LEU A 335 -21.55 -2.60 -5.78
CA LEU A 335 -22.95 -2.65 -6.20
C LEU A 335 -23.37 -1.32 -6.84
N ARG A 336 -23.89 -1.37 -8.06
CA ARG A 336 -24.39 -0.22 -8.79
C ARG A 336 -25.91 -0.30 -8.93
N VAL A 337 -26.61 0.75 -8.50
CA VAL A 337 -28.06 0.87 -8.69
C VAL A 337 -28.33 1.50 -10.06
N GLU A 338 -29.10 0.82 -10.89
CA GLU A 338 -29.51 1.29 -12.23
C GLU A 338 -31.03 1.50 -12.30
N ASN A 339 -31.46 2.38 -13.20
CA ASN A 339 -32.88 2.62 -13.50
C ASN A 339 -33.75 3.04 -12.29
N MET A 340 -33.27 4.01 -11.50
CA MET A 340 -34.07 4.59 -10.41
C MET A 340 -35.31 5.30 -10.99
N PRO A 341 -36.54 4.95 -10.56
CA PRO A 341 -37.76 5.59 -11.03
C PRO A 341 -37.78 7.09 -10.70
N ALA A 342 -38.27 7.90 -11.63
CA ALA A 342 -38.36 9.36 -11.44
C ALA A 342 -39.29 9.69 -10.26
N GLY A 343 -38.80 10.46 -9.28
CA GLY A 343 -39.57 10.90 -8.12
C GLY A 343 -39.60 9.93 -6.94
N LEU A 344 -38.83 8.83 -6.97
CA LEU A 344 -38.62 7.94 -5.82
C LEU A 344 -37.18 8.02 -5.33
N THR A 345 -36.97 7.87 -4.02
CA THR A 345 -35.66 7.81 -3.36
C THR A 345 -35.59 6.61 -2.41
N LEU A 346 -34.39 6.03 -2.26
CA LEU A 346 -34.13 4.93 -1.34
C LEU A 346 -34.11 5.41 0.11
N MET A 347 -34.90 4.78 0.98
CA MET A 347 -34.86 5.00 2.43
C MET A 347 -33.79 4.11 3.10
N THR A 348 -33.59 2.91 2.57
CA THR A 348 -32.58 1.97 3.06
C THR A 348 -31.31 2.10 2.24
N LYS A 349 -30.16 2.31 2.89
CA LYS A 349 -28.86 2.33 2.21
C LYS A 349 -28.47 0.88 1.84
N PRO A 350 -28.33 0.52 0.56
CA PRO A 350 -27.85 -0.81 0.18
C PRO A 350 -26.38 -1.01 0.58
N PRO A 351 -25.92 -2.26 0.76
CA PRO A 351 -24.52 -2.54 1.01
C PRO A 351 -23.66 -2.09 -0.17
N GLU A 352 -22.51 -1.48 0.12
CA GLU A 352 -21.59 -0.96 -0.92
C GLU A 352 -20.91 -2.09 -1.71
N THR A 353 -20.87 -3.30 -1.14
CA THR A 353 -20.22 -4.46 -1.74
C THR A 353 -21.06 -5.73 -1.64
N VAL A 354 -20.93 -6.59 -2.64
CA VAL A 354 -21.50 -7.95 -2.69
C VAL A 354 -20.39 -8.98 -2.96
N SER A 355 -20.63 -10.23 -2.59
CA SER A 355 -19.75 -11.34 -2.93
C SER A 355 -20.43 -12.32 -3.89
N VAL A 356 -19.64 -12.95 -4.75
CA VAL A 356 -20.11 -13.91 -5.73
C VAL A 356 -19.24 -15.16 -5.71
N VAL A 357 -19.87 -16.33 -5.82
CA VAL A 357 -19.18 -17.59 -6.05
C VAL A 357 -19.32 -17.94 -7.52
N VAL A 358 -18.19 -18.12 -8.19
CA VAL A 358 -18.14 -18.43 -9.62
C VAL A 358 -17.48 -19.79 -9.84
N GLN A 359 -17.94 -20.53 -10.84
CA GLN A 359 -17.32 -21.75 -11.32
C GLN A 359 -16.51 -21.40 -12.58
N THR A 360 -15.21 -21.70 -12.54
CA THR A 360 -14.29 -21.42 -13.65
C THR A 360 -13.22 -22.50 -13.74
N THR A 361 -12.52 -22.56 -14.87
CA THR A 361 -11.33 -23.42 -15.07
C THR A 361 -10.07 -22.76 -14.50
N SER A 362 -9.07 -23.57 -14.11
CA SER A 362 -7.86 -23.06 -13.43
C SER A 362 -6.99 -22.10 -14.28
N ASP A 363 -7.16 -22.10 -15.61
CA ASP A 363 -6.49 -21.19 -16.55
C ASP A 363 -7.07 -19.76 -16.53
N VAL A 364 -8.34 -19.61 -16.17
CA VAL A 364 -9.03 -18.31 -16.11
C VAL A 364 -8.90 -17.65 -14.74
N LEU A 365 -8.64 -18.42 -13.67
CA LEU A 365 -8.47 -17.91 -12.29
C LEU A 365 -7.56 -16.68 -12.16
N PRO A 366 -6.37 -16.61 -12.79
CA PRO A 366 -5.46 -15.47 -12.63
C PRO A 366 -5.99 -14.18 -13.25
N THR A 367 -6.97 -14.28 -14.16
CA THR A 367 -7.57 -13.13 -14.85
C THR A 367 -8.77 -12.54 -14.10
N LEU A 368 -9.26 -13.23 -13.07
CA LEU A 368 -10.38 -12.77 -12.27
C LEU A 368 -9.91 -11.72 -11.27
N ASN A 369 -10.40 -10.49 -11.44
CA ASN A 369 -10.22 -9.40 -10.50
C ASN A 369 -11.58 -8.78 -10.16
N ASN A 370 -11.62 -7.94 -9.12
CA ASN A 370 -12.86 -7.30 -8.69
C ASN A 370 -13.50 -6.40 -9.76
N GLY A 371 -12.71 -5.84 -10.68
CA GLY A 371 -13.19 -5.02 -11.79
C GLY A 371 -13.80 -5.81 -12.94
N SER A 372 -13.56 -7.12 -13.03
CA SER A 372 -14.12 -8.02 -14.05
C SER A 372 -15.61 -8.33 -13.83
N PHE A 373 -16.18 -7.92 -12.70
CA PHE A 373 -17.56 -8.15 -12.31
C PHE A 373 -18.26 -6.82 -12.07
N GLN A 374 -19.46 -6.68 -12.63
CA GLN A 374 -20.33 -5.55 -12.36
C GLN A 374 -21.59 -6.07 -11.69
N ALA A 375 -21.76 -5.78 -10.40
CA ALA A 375 -22.99 -6.07 -9.69
C ALA A 375 -23.99 -4.94 -9.93
N VAL A 376 -25.11 -5.25 -10.54
CA VAL A 376 -26.15 -4.30 -10.91
C VAL A 376 -27.45 -4.65 -10.20
N LEU A 377 -28.08 -3.63 -9.63
CA LEU A 377 -29.41 -3.70 -9.06
C LEU A 377 -30.34 -2.79 -9.86
N SER A 378 -31.26 -3.37 -10.63
CA SER A 378 -32.23 -2.60 -11.41
C SER A 378 -33.49 -2.30 -10.59
N LEU A 379 -33.94 -1.05 -10.60
CA LEU A 379 -35.16 -0.61 -9.91
C LEU A 379 -36.30 -0.19 -10.88
N GLN A 380 -36.19 -0.54 -12.16
CA GLN A 380 -37.00 0.02 -13.26
C GLN A 380 -38.53 -0.11 -13.10
N ASP A 381 -39.01 -1.14 -12.39
CA ASP A 381 -40.44 -1.48 -12.27
C ASP A 381 -40.98 -1.39 -10.83
N LEU A 382 -40.25 -0.73 -9.92
CA LEU A 382 -40.61 -0.67 -8.50
C LEU A 382 -41.33 0.64 -8.16
N GLY A 383 -42.49 0.53 -7.50
CA GLY A 383 -43.23 1.68 -6.94
C GLY A 383 -42.79 2.02 -5.51
N ALA A 384 -43.45 3.01 -4.88
CA ALA A 384 -43.22 3.29 -3.45
C ALA A 384 -43.61 2.08 -2.58
N GLY A 385 -42.81 1.77 -1.55
CA GLY A 385 -42.99 0.64 -0.65
C GLY A 385 -41.73 -0.22 -0.46
N LEU A 386 -41.87 -1.30 0.29
CA LEU A 386 -40.81 -2.28 0.54
C LEU A 386 -40.72 -3.30 -0.59
N HIS A 387 -39.53 -3.48 -1.14
CA HIS A 387 -39.24 -4.40 -2.25
C HIS A 387 -37.98 -5.22 -1.99
N GLN A 388 -37.88 -6.38 -2.65
CA GLN A 388 -36.73 -7.28 -2.57
C GLN A 388 -36.13 -7.57 -3.96
N PRO A 389 -35.54 -6.57 -4.65
CA PRO A 389 -34.90 -6.80 -5.93
C PRO A 389 -33.67 -7.72 -5.83
N GLN A 390 -33.46 -8.49 -6.90
CA GLN A 390 -32.34 -9.41 -7.04
C GLN A 390 -31.10 -8.74 -7.63
N VAL A 391 -29.93 -9.05 -7.06
CA VAL A 391 -28.64 -8.56 -7.58
C VAL A 391 -28.23 -9.36 -8.81
N GLN A 392 -28.03 -8.68 -9.94
CA GLN A 392 -27.57 -9.28 -11.19
C GLN A 392 -26.07 -9.02 -11.39
N ILE A 393 -25.30 -10.06 -11.68
CA ILE A 393 -23.86 -9.91 -11.98
C ILE A 393 -23.66 -9.96 -13.51
N LYS A 394 -23.14 -8.87 -14.08
CA LYS A 394 -22.70 -8.81 -15.48
C LYS A 394 -21.19 -9.06 -15.54
N THR A 395 -20.76 -9.93 -16.46
CA THR A 395 -19.34 -10.27 -16.68
C THR A 395 -19.08 -10.53 -18.16
N GLY A 396 -17.91 -10.14 -18.64
CA GLY A 396 -17.46 -10.33 -20.03
C GLY A 396 -16.52 -11.52 -20.23
N ILE A 397 -16.30 -12.34 -19.20
CA ILE A 397 -15.31 -13.43 -19.20
C ILE A 397 -16.00 -14.77 -19.49
N THR A 398 -15.45 -15.56 -20.41
CA THR A 398 -15.93 -16.91 -20.76
C THR A 398 -14.76 -17.90 -20.86
N PRO A 399 -14.86 -19.15 -20.35
CA PRO A 399 -16.03 -19.78 -19.73
C PRO A 399 -16.13 -19.51 -18.23
N LEU A 400 -17.17 -18.78 -17.79
CA LEU A 400 -17.43 -18.50 -16.38
C LEU A 400 -18.93 -18.68 -16.08
N ARG A 401 -19.24 -19.42 -15.01
CA ARG A 401 -20.62 -19.64 -14.55
C ARG A 401 -20.80 -19.11 -13.13
N ILE A 402 -21.79 -18.24 -12.91
CA ILE A 402 -22.13 -17.75 -11.58
C ILE A 402 -22.93 -18.84 -10.83
N ILE A 403 -22.51 -19.20 -9.62
CA ILE A 403 -23.19 -20.19 -8.78
C ILE A 403 -24.16 -19.49 -7.84
N SER A 404 -23.67 -18.51 -7.09
CA SER A 404 -24.45 -17.83 -6.07
C SER A 404 -23.93 -16.42 -5.82
N VAL A 405 -24.85 -15.50 -5.52
CA VAL A 405 -24.56 -14.12 -5.11
C VAL A 405 -24.99 -13.98 -3.65
N ASN A 406 -24.17 -13.34 -2.83
CA ASN A 406 -24.47 -13.09 -1.43
C ASN A 406 -24.37 -11.59 -1.10
N PRO A 407 -25.46 -10.96 -0.60
CA PRO A 407 -26.83 -11.46 -0.53
C PRO A 407 -27.52 -11.51 -1.91
N PRO A 408 -28.42 -12.47 -2.18
CA PRO A 408 -29.12 -12.57 -3.47
C PRO A 408 -30.23 -11.53 -3.64
N ASN A 409 -30.92 -11.20 -2.55
CA ASN A 409 -31.99 -10.20 -2.49
C ASN A 409 -31.58 -9.10 -1.49
N LEU A 410 -31.97 -7.86 -1.76
CA LEU A 410 -31.77 -6.73 -0.86
C LEU A 410 -33.11 -6.14 -0.46
N ASP A 411 -33.35 -6.01 0.84
CA ASP A 411 -34.51 -5.30 1.38
C ASP A 411 -34.34 -3.81 1.12
N LEU A 412 -35.16 -3.26 0.23
CA LEU A 412 -35.13 -1.84 -0.14
C LEU A 412 -36.50 -1.21 -0.01
N GLU A 413 -36.56 -0.14 0.77
CA GLU A 413 -37.74 0.70 0.87
C GLU A 413 -37.58 1.94 -0.02
N LEU A 414 -38.55 2.12 -0.92
CA LEU A 414 -38.64 3.26 -1.83
C LEU A 414 -39.74 4.21 -1.34
N ALA A 415 -39.43 5.49 -1.25
CA ALA A 415 -40.40 6.52 -0.90
C ALA A 415 -40.41 7.66 -1.92
N ALA A 416 -41.55 8.32 -2.04
CA ALA A 416 -41.70 9.50 -2.89
C ALA A 416 -40.76 10.62 -2.42
N THR A 417 -40.09 11.26 -3.37
CA THR A 417 -39.24 12.42 -3.11
C THR A 417 -40.10 13.67 -3.03
N THR A 418 -40.09 14.33 -1.88
CA THR A 418 -40.78 15.61 -1.67
C THR A 418 -39.76 16.73 -1.50
N GLN A 419 -40.13 17.93 -1.93
CA GLN A 419 -39.32 19.14 -1.80
C GLN A 419 -40.08 20.20 -1.01
N VAL A 420 -39.51 20.66 0.11
CA VAL A 420 -40.10 21.70 0.96
C VAL A 420 -39.06 22.80 1.19
N THR A 421 -39.48 24.05 1.09
CA THR A 421 -38.62 25.21 1.40
C THR A 421 -38.87 25.66 2.83
N MET A 422 -37.82 25.75 3.64
CA MET A 422 -37.89 26.18 5.05
C MET A 422 -36.92 27.33 5.34
N PRO A 423 -37.27 28.24 6.27
CA PRO A 423 -36.37 29.30 6.70
C PRO A 423 -35.21 28.76 7.55
N VAL A 424 -34.05 29.40 7.45
CA VAL A 424 -32.88 29.09 8.26
C VAL A 424 -32.93 29.88 9.56
N THR A 425 -32.77 29.20 10.69
CA THR A 425 -32.58 29.86 11.99
C THR A 425 -31.13 29.74 12.44
N VAL A 426 -30.61 30.83 12.99
CA VAL A 426 -29.25 30.91 13.54
C VAL A 426 -29.33 31.11 15.03
N ASP A 427 -28.79 30.17 15.81
CA ASP A 427 -28.71 30.30 17.27
C ASP A 427 -27.27 30.66 17.68
N ILE A 428 -27.12 31.55 18.66
CA ILE A 428 -25.82 31.98 19.18
C ILE A 428 -25.44 31.09 20.36
N THR A 429 -24.31 30.38 20.26
CA THR A 429 -23.90 29.39 21.27
C THR A 429 -23.35 30.03 22.56
N ASP A 430 -22.68 31.19 22.44
CA ASP A 430 -21.97 31.87 23.54
C ASP A 430 -22.32 33.37 23.63
N PRO A 431 -23.58 33.73 23.95
CA PRO A 431 -24.05 35.12 23.92
C PRO A 431 -23.32 36.05 24.91
N THR A 432 -22.68 35.51 25.95
CA THR A 432 -22.01 36.27 27.03
C THR A 432 -20.52 36.49 26.80
N ASN A 433 -19.94 35.94 25.74
CA ASN A 433 -18.49 36.00 25.49
C ASN A 433 -18.04 37.32 24.84
N LEU A 434 -19.00 38.12 24.37
CA LEU A 434 -18.74 39.41 23.75
C LEU A 434 -18.36 40.44 24.81
N SER A 435 -17.20 41.10 24.65
CA SER A 435 -16.78 42.21 25.51
C SER A 435 -17.86 43.28 25.65
N ALA A 436 -18.06 43.80 26.86
CA ALA A 436 -19.05 44.82 27.18
C ALA A 436 -18.90 46.13 26.37
N ALA A 437 -17.75 46.33 25.71
CA ALA A 437 -17.49 47.45 24.79
C ALA A 437 -18.21 47.32 23.44
N TYR A 438 -18.67 46.12 23.07
CA TYR A 438 -19.33 45.82 21.81
C TYR A 438 -20.77 45.39 22.02
N GLN A 439 -21.59 45.54 20.98
CA GLN A 439 -22.96 45.06 20.96
C GLN A 439 -23.31 44.47 19.60
N VAL A 440 -24.12 43.42 19.65
CA VAL A 440 -24.77 42.86 18.47
C VAL A 440 -25.91 43.80 18.06
N VAL A 441 -25.97 44.14 16.77
CA VAL A 441 -27.04 44.97 16.20
C VAL A 441 -27.95 44.09 15.37
N GLY A 442 -29.21 43.95 15.80
CA GLY A 442 -30.20 43.12 15.12
C GLY A 442 -30.05 41.62 15.41
N VAL A 443 -30.66 40.81 14.56
CA VAL A 443 -30.58 39.34 14.61
C VAL A 443 -29.59 38.83 13.57
N PRO A 444 -28.92 37.67 13.79
CA PRO A 444 -28.07 37.07 12.76
C PRO A 444 -28.88 36.77 11.50
N THR A 445 -28.37 37.24 10.36
CA THR A 445 -29.02 37.02 9.05
C THR A 445 -28.29 35.95 8.27
N ALA A 446 -29.01 34.92 7.82
CA ALA A 446 -28.52 33.91 6.89
C ALA A 446 -28.84 34.33 5.45
N ILE A 447 -27.86 34.23 4.55
CA ILE A 447 -28.01 34.48 3.11
C ILE A 447 -27.53 33.20 2.37
N PRO A 448 -28.43 32.45 1.70
CA PRO A 448 -29.89 32.68 1.61
C PRO A 448 -30.62 32.40 2.94
N ASN A 449 -31.76 33.06 3.15
CA ASN A 449 -32.58 32.93 4.36
C ASN A 449 -33.55 31.73 4.32
N GLN A 450 -33.63 31.05 3.18
CA GLN A 450 -34.46 29.89 2.93
C GLN A 450 -33.63 28.81 2.25
N VAL A 451 -33.92 27.56 2.59
CA VAL A 451 -33.22 26.38 2.08
C VAL A 451 -34.27 25.40 1.58
N LYS A 452 -33.99 24.83 0.41
CA LYS A 452 -34.81 23.78 -0.18
C LYS A 452 -34.36 22.43 0.36
N ILE A 453 -35.26 21.72 1.01
CA ILE A 453 -35.05 20.38 1.56
C ILE A 453 -35.63 19.40 0.57
N SER A 454 -34.83 18.44 0.11
CA SER A 454 -35.26 17.39 -0.81
C SER A 454 -34.95 16.02 -0.21
N GLY A 455 -35.91 15.11 -0.21
CA GLY A 455 -35.70 13.75 0.31
C GLY A 455 -36.99 12.94 0.39
N PRO A 456 -36.95 11.75 1.02
CA PRO A 456 -38.13 10.93 1.27
C PRO A 456 -39.21 11.71 2.03
N GLU A 457 -40.46 11.68 1.55
CA GLU A 457 -41.61 12.35 2.19
C GLU A 457 -41.69 12.13 3.71
N PRO A 458 -41.54 10.90 4.26
CA PRO A 458 -41.61 10.68 5.70
C PRO A 458 -40.47 11.35 6.48
N LEU A 459 -39.30 11.51 5.87
CA LEU A 459 -38.16 12.18 6.52
C LEU A 459 -38.29 13.70 6.43
N VAL A 460 -38.73 14.22 5.28
CA VAL A 460 -38.98 15.66 5.11
C VAL A 460 -40.08 16.13 6.07
N ALA A 461 -41.13 15.34 6.27
CA ALA A 461 -42.20 15.63 7.22
C ALA A 461 -41.75 15.67 8.69
N ARG A 462 -40.64 15.00 9.03
CA ARG A 462 -40.04 15.04 10.38
C ARG A 462 -39.19 16.28 10.62
N VAL A 463 -38.76 16.98 9.57
CA VAL A 463 -37.93 18.17 9.71
C VAL A 463 -38.77 19.33 10.23
N SER A 464 -38.47 19.78 11.45
CA SER A 464 -39.18 20.87 12.13
C SER A 464 -38.45 22.21 11.98
N LYS A 465 -37.11 22.20 12.02
CA LYS A 465 -36.28 23.42 11.96
C LYS A 465 -34.99 23.16 11.17
N ILE A 466 -34.61 24.12 10.32
CA ILE A 466 -33.26 24.19 9.75
C ILE A 466 -32.41 25.10 10.63
N HIS A 467 -31.34 24.55 11.19
CA HIS A 467 -30.54 25.18 12.23
C HIS A 467 -29.07 25.25 11.85
N THR A 468 -28.44 26.37 12.23
CA THR A 468 -26.99 26.54 12.26
C THR A 468 -26.60 27.33 13.51
N SER A 469 -25.46 27.00 14.10
CA SER A 469 -24.94 27.68 15.28
C SER A 469 -23.84 28.67 14.91
N LEU A 470 -23.82 29.83 15.57
CA LEU A 470 -22.75 30.83 15.47
C LEU A 470 -22.13 31.10 16.84
N ALA A 471 -20.81 31.10 16.94
CA ALA A 471 -20.11 31.52 18.17
C ALA A 471 -19.61 32.98 18.01
N LEU A 472 -19.81 33.82 19.02
CA LEU A 472 -19.35 35.21 19.08
C LEU A 472 -17.88 35.32 19.44
N GLY A 473 -17.39 34.51 20.38
CA GLY A 473 -16.02 34.65 20.90
C GLY A 473 -15.71 36.08 21.35
N ASN A 474 -14.47 36.53 21.10
CA ASN A 474 -14.01 37.90 21.37
C ASN A 474 -14.19 38.84 20.15
N ALA A 475 -15.26 38.68 19.38
CA ALA A 475 -15.43 39.44 18.15
C ALA A 475 -15.56 40.96 18.40
N SER A 476 -14.76 41.75 17.68
CA SER A 476 -14.78 43.23 17.72
C SER A 476 -15.33 43.86 16.43
N ALA A 477 -15.67 43.04 15.44
CA ALA A 477 -16.13 43.46 14.12
C ALA A 477 -17.27 42.55 13.62
N THR A 478 -17.94 42.98 12.55
CA THR A 478 -19.01 42.21 11.90
C THR A 478 -18.53 40.81 11.49
N ILE A 479 -19.22 39.78 11.94
CA ILE A 479 -18.91 38.39 11.62
C ILE A 479 -19.57 38.03 10.28
N ARG A 480 -18.79 37.47 9.34
CA ARG A 480 -19.27 36.97 8.05
C ARG A 480 -18.66 35.60 7.79
N GLU A 481 -19.41 34.55 8.09
CA GLU A 481 -18.91 33.17 8.02
C GLU A 481 -19.86 32.26 7.25
N ILE A 482 -19.30 31.33 6.50
CA ILE A 482 -20.07 30.27 5.84
C ILE A 482 -20.17 29.09 6.79
N ARG A 483 -21.38 28.67 7.12
CA ARG A 483 -21.64 27.57 8.06
C ARG A 483 -22.54 26.49 7.43
N PRO A 484 -22.30 25.20 7.73
CA PRO A 484 -23.15 24.12 7.27
C PRO A 484 -24.51 24.12 7.96
N LEU A 485 -25.54 23.78 7.21
CA LEU A 485 -26.92 23.72 7.69
C LEU A 485 -27.24 22.30 8.17
N ARG A 486 -28.04 22.20 9.23
CA ARG A 486 -28.54 20.92 9.75
C ARG A 486 -30.06 20.93 9.83
N ALA A 487 -30.67 19.81 9.48
CA ALA A 487 -32.11 19.59 9.63
C ALA A 487 -32.38 18.91 10.96
N LEU A 488 -33.17 19.56 11.82
CA LEU A 488 -33.54 19.05 13.14
C LEU A 488 -35.02 18.67 13.18
N ASP A 489 -35.34 17.61 13.91
CA ASP A 489 -36.71 17.24 14.26
C ASP A 489 -37.25 18.02 15.48
N GLU A 490 -38.49 17.74 15.87
CA GLU A 490 -39.13 18.40 17.03
C GLU A 490 -38.40 18.15 18.36
N ASN A 491 -37.64 17.04 18.46
CA ASN A 491 -36.86 16.70 19.64
C ASN A 491 -35.44 17.28 19.59
N GLY A 492 -35.11 18.06 18.55
CA GLY A 492 -33.78 18.62 18.33
C GLY A 492 -32.74 17.59 17.84
N GLN A 493 -33.17 16.42 17.36
CA GLN A 493 -32.27 15.42 16.78
C GLN A 493 -32.06 15.67 15.28
N GLU A 494 -30.88 15.34 14.78
CA GLU A 494 -30.53 15.52 13.37
C GLU A 494 -31.22 14.47 12.48
N VAL A 495 -31.98 14.94 11.49
CA VAL A 495 -32.63 14.08 10.49
C VAL A 495 -31.62 13.79 9.38
N THR A 496 -31.05 12.59 9.38
CA THR A 496 -30.15 12.13 8.33
C THR A 496 -30.93 11.57 7.13
N GLY A 497 -30.40 11.72 5.91
CA GLY A 497 -31.04 11.24 4.67
C GLY A 497 -31.86 12.29 3.89
N VAL A 498 -31.83 13.55 4.31
CA VAL A 498 -32.38 14.69 3.55
C VAL A 498 -31.23 15.51 2.92
N THR A 499 -31.49 16.08 1.75
CA THR A 499 -30.54 16.93 1.02
C THR A 499 -30.95 18.39 1.15
N LEU A 500 -30.01 19.25 1.53
CA LEU A 500 -30.21 20.68 1.70
C LEU A 500 -29.56 21.44 0.53
N GLU A 501 -30.35 22.25 -0.18
CA GLU A 501 -29.88 23.12 -1.26
C GLU A 501 -30.17 24.59 -0.92
N PRO A 502 -29.14 25.41 -0.67
CA PRO A 502 -27.73 25.06 -0.53
C PRO A 502 -27.43 24.32 0.80
N ALA A 503 -26.33 23.56 0.84
CA ALA A 503 -25.90 22.82 2.04
C ALA A 503 -25.24 23.70 3.11
N GLN A 504 -24.86 24.92 2.73
CA GLN A 504 -24.21 25.91 3.59
C GLN A 504 -24.82 27.28 3.33
N THR A 505 -24.82 28.14 4.34
CA THR A 505 -25.29 29.53 4.23
C THR A 505 -24.22 30.47 4.76
N GLN A 506 -24.15 31.68 4.20
CA GLN A 506 -23.36 32.74 4.79
C GLN A 506 -24.17 33.40 5.90
N ILE A 507 -23.63 33.42 7.11
CA ILE A 507 -24.20 34.11 8.27
C ILE A 507 -23.50 35.46 8.38
N THR A 508 -24.29 36.52 8.47
CA THR A 508 -23.81 37.88 8.76
C THR A 508 -24.39 38.34 10.10
N LEU A 509 -23.52 38.70 11.02
CA LEU A 509 -23.88 39.30 12.30
C LEU A 509 -23.15 40.63 12.48
N ILE A 510 -23.91 41.72 12.56
CA ILE A 510 -23.34 43.06 12.70
C ILE A 510 -22.97 43.28 14.16
N ILE A 511 -21.68 43.50 14.42
CA ILE A 511 -21.15 43.87 15.72
C ILE A 511 -20.60 45.28 15.60
N THR A 512 -21.02 46.14 16.52
CA THR A 512 -20.58 47.55 16.59
C THR A 512 -20.07 47.87 17.99
N ARG A 513 -19.15 48.84 18.06
CA ARG A 513 -18.69 49.37 19.33
C ARG A 513 -19.78 50.24 19.95
N ARG A 514 -20.08 50.04 21.23
CA ARG A 514 -20.95 50.95 21.99
C ARG A 514 -20.30 52.32 22.11
N GLN A 515 -21.06 53.39 21.92
CA GLN A 515 -20.51 54.75 21.99
C GLN A 515 -20.22 55.22 23.43
N ASN A 516 -20.86 54.59 24.41
CA ASN A 516 -20.70 54.85 25.84
C ASN A 516 -19.83 53.80 26.54
N ALA A 517 -19.03 53.02 25.79
CA ALA A 517 -18.14 52.03 26.37
C ALA A 517 -16.79 51.95 25.63
N ARG A 518 -15.70 51.86 26.39
CA ARG A 518 -14.34 51.80 25.86
C ARG A 518 -13.49 50.82 26.65
N GLU A 519 -12.85 49.89 25.95
CA GLU A 519 -11.86 48.99 26.56
C GLU A 519 -10.50 49.70 26.69
N VAL A 520 -9.88 49.56 27.84
CA VAL A 520 -8.59 50.17 28.23
C VAL A 520 -7.75 49.17 29.02
N GLY A 521 -6.43 49.31 28.98
CA GLY A 521 -5.51 48.54 29.82
C GLY A 521 -5.49 49.06 31.26
N ILE A 522 -5.19 48.20 32.23
CA ILE A 522 -4.98 48.63 33.62
C ILE A 522 -3.47 48.79 33.88
N GLN A 523 -3.07 49.94 34.39
CA GLN A 523 -1.67 50.21 34.77
C GLN A 523 -1.55 50.31 36.30
N PRO A 524 -0.84 49.38 36.95
CA PRO A 524 -0.66 49.43 38.40
C PRO A 524 0.29 50.58 38.79
N MET A 525 -0.15 51.44 39.70
CA MET A 525 0.69 52.48 40.31
C MET A 525 1.25 51.99 41.64
N THR A 526 2.56 52.08 41.82
CA THR A 526 3.24 51.70 43.07
C THR A 526 3.82 52.94 43.77
N THR A 527 3.72 52.97 45.09
CA THR A 527 4.33 53.98 45.96
C THR A 527 5.23 53.34 47.01
N GLY A 528 6.16 54.12 47.54
CA GLY A 528 7.15 53.64 48.51
C GLY A 528 8.35 52.97 47.86
N THR A 529 9.35 52.65 48.67
CA THR A 529 10.53 51.88 48.27
C THR A 529 10.49 50.52 48.93
N LEU A 530 10.90 49.47 48.21
CA LEU A 530 11.00 48.13 48.77
C LEU A 530 11.96 48.07 49.97
N PRO A 531 11.78 47.09 50.89
CA PRO A 531 12.73 46.84 51.97
C PRO A 531 14.16 46.66 51.45
N ASP A 532 15.14 47.11 52.22
CA ASP A 532 16.56 46.95 51.90
C ASP A 532 16.90 45.48 51.66
N GLY A 533 17.73 45.22 50.64
CA GLY A 533 18.12 43.86 50.27
C GLY A 533 17.10 43.10 49.42
N TYR A 534 15.95 43.70 49.06
CA TYR A 534 14.95 43.11 48.15
C TYR A 534 14.89 43.86 46.80
N TRP A 535 14.36 43.18 45.77
CA TRP A 535 14.08 43.78 44.46
C TRP A 535 12.72 43.32 43.92
N LEU A 536 12.09 44.17 43.11
CA LEU A 536 10.79 43.89 42.50
C LEU A 536 10.97 42.88 41.37
N SER A 537 10.59 41.63 41.62
CA SER A 537 10.71 40.54 40.66
C SER A 537 9.59 40.55 39.63
N SER A 538 8.35 40.75 40.08
CA SER A 538 7.21 40.87 39.18
C SER A 538 6.13 41.79 39.74
N LEU A 539 5.45 42.48 38.82
CA LEU A 539 4.25 43.29 39.08
C LEU A 539 3.22 42.91 38.02
N ARG A 540 2.17 42.19 38.42
CA ARG A 540 1.11 41.72 37.52
C ARG A 540 -0.23 42.27 37.97
N VAL A 541 -1.11 42.56 37.01
CA VAL A 541 -2.48 42.99 37.29
C VAL A 541 -3.46 42.06 36.61
N THR A 542 -4.50 41.65 37.34
CA THR A 542 -5.57 40.79 36.88
C THR A 542 -6.93 41.46 37.16
N PRO A 543 -7.77 41.71 36.14
CA PRO A 543 -7.52 41.52 34.72
C PRO A 543 -6.54 42.56 34.13
N THR A 544 -5.99 42.29 32.94
CA THR A 544 -5.07 43.20 32.25
C THR A 544 -5.78 44.32 31.49
N THR A 545 -7.04 44.09 31.09
CA THR A 545 -7.92 45.08 30.46
C THR A 545 -9.26 45.14 31.18
N VAL A 546 -9.92 46.29 31.09
CA VAL A 546 -11.25 46.53 31.64
C VAL A 546 -12.07 47.37 30.67
N THR A 547 -13.39 47.20 30.67
CA THR A 547 -14.28 48.06 29.88
C THR A 547 -14.78 49.19 30.76
N LEU A 548 -14.56 50.43 30.35
CA LEU A 548 -15.13 51.60 30.99
C LEU A 548 -16.46 51.95 30.34
N ARG A 549 -17.47 52.29 31.15
CA ARG A 549 -18.78 52.77 30.71
C ARG A 549 -19.05 54.15 31.33
N GLY A 550 -19.49 55.10 30.53
CA GLY A 550 -19.68 56.48 31.00
C GLY A 550 -20.01 57.45 29.88
N ASN A 551 -19.85 58.75 30.14
CA ASN A 551 -20.08 59.80 29.15
C ASN A 551 -19.08 59.67 27.99
N ALA A 552 -19.55 59.83 26.75
CA ALA A 552 -18.73 59.68 25.55
C ALA A 552 -17.58 60.70 25.48
N GLU A 553 -17.81 61.93 25.99
CA GLU A 553 -16.79 62.99 26.02
C GLU A 553 -15.65 62.65 27.00
N GLU A 554 -15.97 62.13 28.17
CA GLU A 554 -14.99 61.69 29.19
C GLU A 554 -14.21 60.48 28.70
N LEU A 555 -14.90 59.48 28.14
CA LEU A 555 -14.26 58.30 27.56
C LEU A 555 -13.36 58.63 26.35
N ALA A 556 -13.64 59.71 25.61
CA ALA A 556 -12.79 60.16 24.51
C ALA A 556 -11.50 60.82 25.00
N GLN A 557 -11.55 61.53 26.13
CA GLN A 557 -10.38 62.17 26.75
C GLN A 557 -9.46 61.17 27.46
N LEU A 558 -9.98 60.02 27.89
CA LEU A 558 -9.17 58.95 28.47
C LEU A 558 -8.20 58.33 27.46
N GLY A 559 -7.00 58.01 27.95
CA GLY A 559 -5.93 57.38 27.17
C GLY A 559 -6.19 55.90 26.84
N GLY A 560 -5.11 55.17 26.56
CA GLY A 560 -5.17 53.71 26.38
C GLY A 560 -5.18 52.92 27.69
N PHE A 561 -4.89 53.58 28.82
CA PHE A 561 -4.71 52.97 30.12
C PHE A 561 -5.51 53.71 31.20
N VAL A 562 -5.87 52.99 32.25
CA VAL A 562 -6.42 53.49 33.52
C VAL A 562 -5.48 53.07 34.63
N ASP A 563 -5.13 54.03 35.47
CA ASP A 563 -4.24 53.80 36.59
C ASP A 563 -5.00 53.17 37.77
N THR A 564 -4.33 52.33 38.55
CA THR A 564 -4.85 51.92 39.87
C THR A 564 -4.58 53.02 40.88
N LEU A 565 -5.33 53.02 42.00
CA LEU A 565 -4.86 53.76 43.18
C LEU A 565 -3.45 53.27 43.59
N PRO A 566 -2.59 54.15 44.12
CA PRO A 566 -1.23 53.77 44.46
C PRO A 566 -1.17 52.64 45.50
N VAL A 567 -0.37 51.61 45.20
CA VAL A 567 -0.12 50.46 46.06
C VAL A 567 1.19 50.67 46.80
N ASP A 568 1.15 50.68 48.13
CA ASP A 568 2.36 50.74 48.96
C ASP A 568 3.10 49.39 48.93
N ILE A 569 4.32 49.40 48.39
CA ILE A 569 5.19 48.22 48.29
C ILE A 569 6.26 48.16 49.40
N SER A 570 6.27 49.11 50.33
CA SER A 570 7.34 49.22 51.34
C SER A 570 7.41 48.05 52.34
N GLN A 571 6.36 47.24 52.45
CA GLN A 571 6.32 46.05 53.32
C GLN A 571 6.24 44.73 52.52
N THR A 572 6.46 44.78 51.20
CA THR A 572 6.30 43.60 50.35
C THR A 572 7.53 42.70 50.41
N ILE A 573 7.34 41.47 50.91
CA ILE A 573 8.32 40.38 50.92
C ILE A 573 7.63 39.14 50.35
N GLY A 574 8.26 38.47 49.38
CA GLY A 574 7.65 37.33 48.69
C GLY A 574 6.52 37.77 47.75
N LEU A 575 5.57 36.87 47.49
CA LEU A 575 4.38 37.15 46.67
C LEU A 575 3.26 37.71 47.55
N GLN A 576 2.76 38.89 47.23
CA GLN A 576 1.57 39.48 47.85
C GLN A 576 0.52 39.79 46.77
N THR A 577 -0.72 39.44 47.05
CA THR A 577 -1.88 39.71 46.19
C THR A 577 -2.76 40.74 46.87
N ILE A 578 -2.96 41.90 46.24
CA ILE A 578 -3.65 43.06 46.80
C ILE A 578 -4.81 43.44 45.87
N GLN A 579 -6.01 43.66 46.41
CA GLN A 579 -7.13 44.21 45.65
C GLN A 579 -7.11 45.73 45.75
N VAL A 580 -7.07 46.41 44.60
CA VAL A 580 -6.80 47.84 44.49
C VAL A 580 -7.87 48.49 43.62
N PRO A 581 -8.54 49.55 44.09
CA PRO A 581 -9.49 50.28 43.26
C PRO A 581 -8.85 50.94 42.04
N LEU A 582 -9.61 51.08 40.96
CA LEU A 582 -9.20 51.83 39.76
C LEU A 582 -9.42 53.34 39.98
N ASP A 583 -8.49 54.16 39.51
CA ASP A 583 -8.60 55.63 39.54
C ASP A 583 -9.45 56.09 38.35
N LEU A 584 -10.77 56.17 38.55
CA LEU A 584 -11.75 56.48 37.52
C LEU A 584 -12.25 57.93 37.64
N PRO A 585 -12.41 58.67 36.53
CA PRO A 585 -13.03 59.98 36.56
C PRO A 585 -14.52 59.89 36.96
N PRO A 586 -15.09 60.96 37.54
CA PRO A 586 -16.48 60.98 37.95
C PRO A 586 -17.41 60.74 36.75
N GLY A 587 -18.36 59.80 36.88
CA GLY A 587 -19.30 59.44 35.80
C GLY A 587 -18.87 58.25 34.94
N VAL A 588 -17.69 57.66 35.20
CA VAL A 588 -17.20 56.46 34.53
C VAL A 588 -17.15 55.27 35.49
N GLU A 589 -17.75 54.16 35.08
CA GLU A 589 -17.74 52.88 35.80
C GLU A 589 -16.91 51.86 35.04
N ALA A 590 -16.08 51.09 35.75
CA ALA A 590 -15.40 49.94 35.20
C ALA A 590 -16.31 48.70 35.28
N VAL A 591 -16.42 47.98 34.16
CA VAL A 591 -17.15 46.71 34.07
C VAL A 591 -16.26 45.60 33.54
N ASP A 592 -16.50 44.40 34.05
CA ASP A 592 -15.87 43.17 33.57
C ASP A 592 -16.39 42.76 32.18
N GLN A 593 -15.90 41.64 31.65
CA GLN A 593 -16.33 41.10 30.35
C GLN A 593 -17.82 40.74 30.33
N ALA A 594 -18.40 40.35 31.48
CA ALA A 594 -19.82 40.02 31.61
C ALA A 594 -20.72 41.27 31.79
N GLY A 595 -20.13 42.47 31.91
CA GLY A 595 -20.82 43.72 32.14
C GLY A 595 -21.15 44.00 33.62
N THR A 596 -20.60 43.22 34.55
CA THR A 596 -20.68 43.44 36.00
C THR A 596 -19.74 44.56 36.41
N VAL A 597 -20.20 45.46 37.28
CA VAL A 597 -19.35 46.55 37.80
C VAL A 597 -18.18 45.97 38.58
N MET A 598 -16.96 46.29 38.15
CA MET A 598 -15.70 45.83 38.73
C MET A 598 -14.86 47.04 39.15
N PRO A 599 -15.03 47.54 40.38
CA PRO A 599 -14.34 48.74 40.85
C PRO A 599 -12.87 48.46 41.27
N VAL A 600 -12.50 47.20 41.44
CA VAL A 600 -11.19 46.77 41.96
C VAL A 600 -10.47 45.83 40.98
N ALA A 601 -9.18 46.02 40.83
CA ALA A 601 -8.26 45.12 40.13
C ALA A 601 -7.39 44.37 41.15
N THR A 602 -6.95 43.16 40.82
CA THR A 602 -6.04 42.38 41.66
C THR A 602 -4.61 42.62 41.19
N VAL A 603 -3.78 43.22 42.03
CA VAL A 603 -2.36 43.47 41.77
C VAL A 603 -1.53 42.44 42.55
N GLU A 604 -0.74 41.65 41.83
CA GLU A 604 0.22 40.72 42.39
C GLU A 604 1.61 41.36 42.34
N VAL A 605 2.20 41.56 43.51
CA VAL A 605 3.53 42.14 43.69
C VAL A 605 4.44 41.06 44.25
N GLN A 606 5.55 40.78 43.56
CA GLN A 606 6.53 39.80 44.01
C GLN A 606 7.87 40.47 44.29
N ALA A 607 8.30 40.46 45.54
CA ALA A 607 9.62 40.92 45.96
C ALA A 607 10.51 39.74 46.34
N MET A 608 11.70 39.65 45.75
CA MET A 608 12.69 38.61 46.04
C MET A 608 13.93 39.20 46.70
N PRO A 609 14.61 38.47 47.60
CA PRO A 609 15.86 38.93 48.17
C PRO A 609 16.94 38.96 47.09
N ARG A 610 17.81 39.96 47.15
CA ARG A 610 19.05 40.03 46.37
C ARG A 610 20.06 39.05 46.98
N SER A 611 20.84 38.38 46.14
CA SER A 611 21.98 37.59 46.60
C SER A 611 23.21 38.46 46.73
N GLY A 612 24.05 38.18 47.72
CA GLY A 612 25.35 38.78 47.90
C GLY A 612 26.30 37.85 48.64
N ASP A 613 27.46 38.39 48.97
CA ASP A 613 28.53 37.69 49.69
C ASP A 613 28.94 38.50 50.92
N LEU A 614 29.26 37.81 52.02
CA LEU A 614 29.74 38.37 53.28
C LEU A 614 30.97 37.59 53.75
N VAL A 615 32.06 38.28 54.09
CA VAL A 615 33.27 37.66 54.65
C VAL A 615 33.30 37.86 56.16
N GLN A 616 33.51 36.79 56.91
CA GLN A 616 33.57 36.84 58.38
C GLN A 616 34.60 35.88 58.96
N THR A 617 35.40 36.34 59.92
CA THR A 617 36.38 35.51 60.63
C THR A 617 35.78 34.90 61.89
N ARG A 618 35.96 33.59 62.11
CA ARG A 618 35.36 32.85 63.23
C ARG A 618 36.34 31.95 63.96
N THR A 619 36.22 31.94 65.28
CA THR A 619 36.92 31.01 66.17
C THR A 619 36.32 29.62 66.09
N VAL A 620 37.18 28.62 66.12
CA VAL A 620 36.79 27.21 65.97
C VAL A 620 36.45 26.59 67.31
N THR A 621 35.28 25.99 67.41
CA THR A 621 34.84 25.28 68.61
C THR A 621 35.13 23.78 68.50
N LEU A 622 35.74 23.20 69.54
CA LEU A 622 36.13 21.78 69.55
C LEU A 622 35.08 20.94 70.28
N PHE A 623 34.52 19.94 69.61
CA PHE A 623 33.48 19.05 70.14
C PHE A 623 33.99 17.62 70.33
N GLY A 624 33.56 16.93 71.39
CA GLY A 624 33.97 15.54 71.67
C GLY A 624 35.30 15.40 72.43
N GLN A 625 35.69 16.41 73.21
CA GLN A 625 36.92 16.41 74.02
C GLN A 625 36.92 15.32 75.10
N GLN A 626 38.03 14.61 75.25
CA GLN A 626 38.22 13.63 76.33
C GLN A 626 38.69 14.30 77.62
N VAL A 627 38.24 13.81 78.78
CA VAL A 627 38.58 14.36 80.10
C VAL A 627 40.07 14.13 80.41
N GLY A 628 40.81 15.20 80.71
CA GLY A 628 42.25 15.14 81.03
C GLY A 628 43.19 15.30 79.83
N VAL A 629 42.68 15.77 78.68
CA VAL A 629 43.45 16.01 77.46
C VAL A 629 43.18 17.41 76.94
N SER A 630 44.23 18.15 76.56
CA SER A 630 44.10 19.47 75.93
C SER A 630 44.33 19.38 74.41
N TYR A 631 43.57 20.15 73.64
CA TYR A 631 43.62 20.15 72.18
C TYR A 631 43.99 21.55 71.68
N LEU A 632 44.99 21.62 70.79
CA LEU A 632 45.40 22.88 70.17
C LEU A 632 45.06 22.86 68.68
N ALA A 633 44.15 23.76 68.25
CA ALA A 633 43.80 23.98 66.86
C ALA A 633 44.66 25.10 66.25
N ASN A 634 45.24 24.88 65.07
CA ASN A 634 46.03 25.87 64.35
C ASN A 634 45.65 25.88 62.85
N PRO A 635 45.15 27.01 62.30
CA PRO A 635 44.83 28.27 62.98
C PRO A 635 43.62 28.16 63.93
N ALA A 636 43.54 29.03 64.93
CA ALA A 636 42.41 29.08 65.88
C ALA A 636 41.17 29.79 65.31
N GLU A 637 41.36 30.54 64.22
CA GLU A 637 40.35 31.30 63.50
C GLU A 637 40.35 30.93 62.01
N ILE A 638 39.17 30.96 61.38
CA ILE A 638 38.95 30.68 59.95
C ILE A 638 38.16 31.81 59.33
N ASP A 639 38.52 32.19 58.11
CA ASP A 639 37.71 33.09 57.29
C ASP A 639 36.60 32.32 56.57
N LEU A 640 35.37 32.81 56.72
CA LEU A 640 34.16 32.29 56.09
C LEU A 640 33.71 33.27 55.01
N LEU A 641 33.66 32.81 53.76
CA LEU A 641 32.93 33.51 52.70
C LEU A 641 31.52 32.94 52.64
N LEU A 642 30.53 33.70 53.11
CA LEU A 642 29.12 33.35 53.12
C LEU A 642 28.43 33.94 51.89
N SER A 643 27.78 33.11 51.08
CA SER A 643 27.01 33.52 49.89
C SER A 643 25.54 33.16 50.07
N GLY A 644 24.65 34.13 49.85
CA GLY A 644 23.21 33.91 50.08
C GLY A 644 22.36 35.17 49.99
N PRO A 645 21.08 35.09 50.39
CA PRO A 645 20.18 36.24 50.47
C PRO A 645 20.75 37.34 51.38
N LEU A 646 20.90 38.57 50.88
CA LEU A 646 21.42 39.72 51.63
C LEU A 646 20.72 39.94 52.98
N PRO A 647 19.38 39.86 53.10
CA PRO A 647 18.71 40.00 54.39
C PRO A 647 19.19 38.99 55.44
N VAL A 648 19.48 37.75 55.03
CA VAL A 648 19.99 36.69 55.91
C VAL A 648 21.47 36.91 56.23
N LEU A 649 22.27 37.36 55.26
CA LEU A 649 23.68 37.70 55.49
C LEU A 649 23.84 38.87 56.47
N TRP A 650 23.03 39.92 56.35
CA TRP A 650 23.02 41.02 57.32
C TRP A 650 22.55 40.57 58.72
N GLU A 651 21.65 39.60 58.81
CA GLU A 651 21.27 39.02 60.09
C GLU A 651 22.44 38.26 60.73
N ILE A 652 23.21 37.51 59.94
CA ILE A 652 24.44 36.82 60.40
C ILE A 652 25.52 37.82 60.82
N GLU A 653 25.67 38.93 60.10
CA GLU A 653 26.61 40.01 60.44
C GLU A 653 26.28 40.63 61.80
N ASN A 654 24.98 40.86 62.08
CA ASN A 654 24.51 41.47 63.32
C ASN A 654 24.36 40.48 64.47
N ASN A 655 24.15 39.19 64.21
CA ASN A 655 24.03 38.14 65.22
C ASN A 655 25.07 37.03 64.97
N PRO A 656 26.26 37.16 65.58
CA PRO A 656 27.36 36.25 65.30
C PRO A 656 27.09 34.80 65.73
N ASP A 657 26.15 34.51 66.61
CA ASP A 657 25.94 33.15 67.12
C ASP A 657 25.21 32.22 66.13
N LEU A 658 24.68 32.78 65.03
CA LEU A 658 23.92 32.05 64.00
C LEU A 658 24.79 31.14 63.11
N VAL A 659 26.11 31.32 63.12
CA VAL A 659 27.05 30.50 62.34
C VAL A 659 28.06 29.89 63.30
N GLN A 660 28.04 28.56 63.41
CA GLN A 660 28.94 27.82 64.29
C GLN A 660 29.93 26.99 63.48
N VAL A 661 31.21 27.17 63.79
CA VAL A 661 32.33 26.44 63.19
C VAL A 661 32.84 25.44 64.22
N MET A 662 32.72 24.16 63.91
CA MET A 662 32.97 23.05 64.82
C MET A 662 33.98 22.06 64.23
N ILE A 663 34.81 21.47 65.09
CA ILE A 663 35.64 20.32 64.73
C ILE A 663 35.34 19.17 65.70
N ASP A 664 35.07 17.99 65.16
CA ASP A 664 34.93 16.76 65.93
C ASP A 664 36.31 16.17 66.25
N VAL A 665 36.69 16.19 67.52
CA VAL A 665 37.98 15.68 68.01
C VAL A 665 37.87 14.29 68.67
N SER A 666 36.70 13.65 68.63
CA SER A 666 36.42 12.40 69.36
C SER A 666 37.23 11.17 68.90
N LYS A 667 37.83 11.21 67.70
CA LYS A 667 38.53 10.08 67.06
C LYS A 667 40.04 10.26 66.90
N ILE A 668 40.61 11.31 67.51
CA ILE A 668 42.05 11.61 67.39
C ILE A 668 42.88 10.58 68.15
N ARG A 669 44.01 10.14 67.55
CA ARG A 669 44.96 9.20 68.17
C ARG A 669 46.13 9.95 68.82
N PRO A 670 46.68 9.49 69.95
CA PRO A 670 47.84 10.11 70.60
C PRO A 670 49.09 10.08 69.70
N GLY A 671 49.85 11.17 69.65
CA GLY A 671 51.23 11.20 69.14
C GLY A 671 51.47 11.82 67.75
N ALA A 672 50.46 12.32 67.03
CA ALA A 672 50.67 13.08 65.79
C ALA A 672 49.59 14.14 65.55
N ALA A 673 50.00 15.30 65.02
CA ALA A 673 49.05 16.33 64.56
C ALA A 673 48.23 15.79 63.38
N GLN A 674 46.90 15.87 63.49
CA GLN A 674 45.97 15.39 62.46
C GLN A 674 45.26 16.57 61.80
N GLU A 675 45.13 16.52 60.48
CA GLU A 675 44.30 17.46 59.72
C GLU A 675 42.86 16.98 59.76
N LEU A 676 41.98 17.81 60.32
CA LEU A 676 40.56 17.52 60.46
C LEU A 676 39.76 18.49 59.60
N GLU A 677 38.69 17.95 58.99
CA GLU A 677 37.72 18.75 58.26
C GLU A 677 36.86 19.54 59.22
N VAL A 678 36.65 20.81 58.87
CA VAL A 678 35.86 21.73 59.68
C VAL A 678 34.40 21.58 59.30
N GLN A 679 33.55 21.36 60.30
CA GLN A 679 32.10 21.30 60.13
C GLN A 679 31.51 22.68 60.41
N ILE A 680 30.55 23.09 59.59
CA ILE A 680 29.86 24.37 59.74
C ILE A 680 28.36 24.16 59.83
N VAL A 681 27.73 24.83 60.80
CA VAL A 681 26.27 24.91 60.91
C VAL A 681 25.85 26.28 60.36
N LEU A 682 25.08 26.26 59.29
CA LEU A 682 24.60 27.45 58.59
C LEU A 682 23.07 27.52 58.64
N PRO A 683 22.48 28.73 58.66
CA PRO A 683 21.06 28.91 58.44
C PRO A 683 20.66 28.53 56.99
N ASN A 684 19.37 28.24 56.80
CA ASN A 684 18.83 27.82 55.50
C ASN A 684 19.12 28.85 54.41
N ASN A 685 19.40 28.37 53.19
CA ASN A 685 19.66 29.17 51.98
C ASN A 685 20.95 30.01 52.00
N VAL A 686 21.90 29.70 52.88
CA VAL A 686 23.26 30.28 52.87
C VAL A 686 24.28 29.19 52.56
N GLN A 687 25.23 29.49 51.68
CA GLN A 687 26.38 28.66 51.38
C GLN A 687 27.62 29.28 52.03
N ALA A 688 28.55 28.45 52.48
CA ALA A 688 29.81 28.94 53.03
C ALA A 688 31.00 28.26 52.36
N GLN A 689 32.05 29.03 52.14
CA GLN A 689 33.37 28.54 51.78
C GLN A 689 34.35 28.85 52.93
N LEU A 690 34.99 27.80 53.45
CA LEU A 690 35.94 27.86 54.56
C LEU A 690 37.37 28.07 54.04
N ILE A 691 38.11 29.01 54.63
CA ILE A 691 39.49 29.33 54.26
C ILE A 691 40.34 29.43 55.54
N PRO A 692 41.17 28.42 55.89
CA PRO A 692 41.36 27.11 55.24
C PRO A 692 40.24 26.10 55.57
N ALA A 693 40.02 25.12 54.68
CA ALA A 693 38.97 24.10 54.84
C ALA A 693 39.34 22.96 55.83
N THR A 694 40.62 22.77 56.09
CA THR A 694 41.14 21.81 57.09
C THR A 694 41.99 22.53 58.11
N ILE A 695 41.89 22.08 59.36
CA ILE A 695 42.68 22.60 60.47
C ILE A 695 43.52 21.49 61.05
N ARG A 696 44.75 21.84 61.41
CA ARG A 696 45.64 20.92 62.11
C ARG A 696 45.36 20.99 63.60
N VAL A 697 44.90 19.88 64.17
CA VAL A 697 44.67 19.73 65.61
C VAL A 697 45.75 18.83 66.20
N THR A 698 46.39 19.31 67.27
CA THR A 698 47.42 18.57 68.00
C THR A 698 46.93 18.29 69.42
N LEU A 699 47.10 17.04 69.86
CA LEU A 699 46.74 16.57 71.18
C LEU A 699 47.92 16.82 72.12
N VAL A 700 47.68 17.53 73.22
CA VAL A 700 48.66 17.84 74.26
C VAL A 700 48.19 17.16 75.55
N GLU A 701 48.91 16.10 75.95
CA GLU A 701 48.73 15.49 77.28
C GLU A 701 49.16 16.52 78.33
N GLU A 702 48.31 16.76 79.34
CA GLU A 702 48.62 17.66 80.46
C GLU A 702 49.64 17.05 81.44
#